data_AF-A0A645AJB0-F1
#
_entry.id   AF-A0A645AJB0-F1
#
_cell.length_a   1.000
_cell.length_b   1.000
_cell.length_c   1.000
_cell.angle_alpha   90.00
_cell.angle_beta   90.00
_cell.angle_gamma   90.00
#
_symmetry.space_group_name_H-M   'P 1'
#
loop_
_entity.id
_entity.type
_entity.pdbx_description
1 polymer ?
#
loop_
_entity_poly.entity_id
_entity_poly.type
_entity_poly.pdbx_seq_one_letter_code
_entity_poly.pdbx_strand_id
1 'polypeptide(L)'
;MHAAGVVITDKPVMEYVPLAVNSGVTVTQFPMNTIADIGLLKMDFLGLRYLTVIRDAVELIRYKNPGFSIENIPYDDAETFDMISAGRNAGVFQLESGGMTSLCVQMKPRNIEDITAAIALYRPGPMDSIPKYLENRKNADAIKYDVPAFKNILGVTYGCIVYQEQVMQIFRELAGYSYGRADLVRRAMSKKKQKEMEKEREYFLHGKTVLSPDGSGVIEECYGALKYGLDEDTANKIFNEMAEFAKYAFNKSHAAAYSIITYRTAYLKCRFPSEYLAARLSAALIDGKVPFYMAECAKSGIPVLPPDINESNMGFSAITREGKPAIRFGLLAVKNVGEGFIHDMFIERASRPFSDFADFIMRMSVAGLNRKTVESLVLAGAFDSFGIERNRLVAVTENAINSVARSKKQNISGQLDLFADRSGYESAENNGGGSLDIEYPALPPLSEKEKLALEREVCGMYLSGHPMYEYADIPGVTQISYLSEENSGIPAFSDGDAVTLCGMITSKKIKPAKNNSRVAFVELEDLSGKTELILFESVLAKCEKLLYDESIVTVAGTVSTKGDEIKILARSVVAAKKPGPRNNTDIGSAGTAKASDISSADKYAEKPENVNFQASDKIYLRLPSKGTKIEKRIMALLDIFEGSTPVIVYYGDEKKSYRLSGLGCAPDDKLIAELRHLAGEDNVVYKQS
;
A
#
# COMPACT_ATOMS: atom_id res chain seq x y z
N MET A 1 -11.76 -1.81 31.68
CA MET A 1 -11.89 -3.19 31.13
C MET A 1 -10.59 -3.52 30.41
N HIS A 2 -9.95 -4.66 30.73
CA HIS A 2 -8.76 -5.10 30.00
C HIS A 2 -9.18 -5.64 28.63
N ALA A 3 -8.42 -5.35 27.57
CA ALA A 3 -8.81 -5.71 26.20
C ALA A 3 -8.83 -7.23 25.91
N ALA A 4 -8.17 -8.03 26.75
CA ALA A 4 -8.03 -9.48 26.55
C ALA A 4 -8.22 -10.34 27.81
N GLY A 5 -8.22 -9.72 29.00
CA GLY A 5 -8.01 -10.45 30.25
C GLY A 5 -9.30 -11.08 30.75
N VAL A 6 -9.31 -12.40 30.87
CA VAL A 6 -10.41 -13.19 31.41
C VAL A 6 -9.91 -13.98 32.62
N VAL A 7 -10.68 -13.92 33.71
CA VAL A 7 -10.37 -14.65 34.94
C VAL A 7 -11.26 -15.88 35.00
N ILE A 8 -10.65 -17.04 35.27
CA ILE A 8 -11.34 -18.32 35.38
C ILE A 8 -11.14 -18.82 36.81
N THR A 9 -12.24 -19.12 37.49
CA THR A 9 -12.25 -19.57 38.87
C THR A 9 -13.05 -20.86 39.00
N ASP A 10 -12.74 -21.66 40.01
CA ASP A 10 -13.46 -22.89 40.36
C ASP A 10 -14.80 -22.63 41.06
N LYS A 11 -14.88 -21.53 41.81
CA LYS A 11 -16.09 -21.01 42.48
C LYS A 11 -16.57 -19.71 41.84
N PRO A 12 -17.79 -19.22 42.16
CA PRO A 12 -18.25 -17.91 41.73
C PRO A 12 -17.21 -16.80 41.99
N VAL A 13 -16.88 -16.02 40.95
CA VAL A 13 -15.79 -15.02 40.98
C VAL A 13 -15.91 -14.03 42.16
N MET A 14 -17.15 -13.71 42.55
CA MET A 14 -17.46 -12.80 43.66
C MET A 14 -17.00 -13.30 45.04
N GLU A 15 -16.71 -14.60 45.20
CA GLU A 15 -16.13 -15.14 46.44
C GLU A 15 -14.65 -14.75 46.59
N TYR A 16 -13.97 -14.46 45.48
CA TYR A 16 -12.54 -14.11 45.49
C TYR A 16 -12.31 -12.62 45.30
N VAL A 17 -13.06 -11.99 44.38
CA VAL A 17 -12.80 -10.61 43.96
C VAL A 17 -14.10 -9.83 43.75
N PRO A 18 -14.15 -8.54 44.16
CA PRO A 18 -15.31 -7.70 43.89
C PRO A 18 -15.48 -7.47 42.39
N LEU A 19 -16.75 -7.48 41.95
CA LEU A 19 -17.15 -7.30 40.56
C LEU A 19 -17.76 -5.91 40.33
N ALA A 20 -17.68 -5.43 39.10
CA ALA A 20 -18.39 -4.25 38.61
C ALA A 20 -19.00 -4.54 37.23
N VAL A 21 -19.97 -3.73 36.83
CA VAL A 21 -20.52 -3.78 35.47
C VAL A 21 -20.03 -2.55 34.73
N ASN A 22 -19.43 -2.76 33.55
CA ASN A 22 -18.99 -1.70 32.67
C ASN A 22 -19.57 -1.95 31.28
N SER A 23 -20.43 -1.05 30.79
CA SER A 23 -21.10 -1.18 29.49
C SER A 23 -21.78 -2.54 29.27
N GLY A 24 -22.46 -3.07 30.30
CA GLY A 24 -23.15 -4.35 30.24
C GLY A 24 -22.25 -5.59 30.39
N VAL A 25 -20.92 -5.41 30.53
CA VAL A 25 -19.96 -6.50 30.73
C VAL A 25 -19.51 -6.54 32.19
N THR A 26 -19.55 -7.73 32.79
CA THR A 26 -19.02 -7.98 34.14
C THR A 26 -17.50 -7.95 34.14
N VAL A 27 -16.90 -7.14 35.00
CA VAL A 27 -15.46 -6.97 35.13
C VAL A 27 -15.01 -7.12 36.58
N THR A 28 -13.77 -7.58 36.80
CA THR A 28 -13.15 -7.56 38.12
C THR A 28 -12.77 -6.12 38.50
N GLN A 29 -12.98 -5.73 39.77
CA GLN A 29 -12.52 -4.41 40.24
C GLN A 29 -11.01 -4.38 40.50
N PHE A 30 -10.40 -5.53 40.80
CA PHE A 30 -8.95 -5.61 41.00
C PHE A 30 -8.18 -5.58 39.67
N PRO A 31 -7.01 -4.92 39.67
CA PRO A 31 -6.13 -4.85 38.51
C PRO A 31 -5.35 -6.16 38.30
N MET A 32 -4.75 -6.29 37.12
CA MET A 32 -4.08 -7.52 36.65
C MET A 32 -3.12 -8.15 37.67
N ASN A 33 -2.23 -7.34 38.26
CA ASN A 33 -1.20 -7.87 39.16
C ASN A 33 -1.83 -8.44 40.44
N THR A 34 -2.83 -7.76 41.00
CA THR A 34 -3.53 -8.21 42.20
C THR A 34 -4.29 -9.52 41.97
N ILE A 35 -4.90 -9.70 40.79
CA ILE A 35 -5.53 -10.98 40.42
C ILE A 35 -4.50 -12.12 40.39
N ALA A 36 -3.32 -11.87 39.81
CA ALA A 36 -2.24 -12.85 39.75
C ALA A 36 -1.65 -13.16 41.14
N ASP A 37 -1.50 -12.15 42.00
CA ASP A 37 -0.96 -12.29 43.35
C ASP A 37 -1.89 -13.10 44.27
N ILE A 38 -3.20 -13.03 44.05
CA ILE A 38 -4.21 -13.84 44.77
C ILE A 38 -4.24 -15.29 44.25
N GLY A 39 -3.51 -15.60 43.17
CA GLY A 39 -3.39 -16.94 42.62
C GLY A 39 -4.54 -17.36 41.72
N LEU A 40 -5.32 -16.40 41.20
CA LEU A 40 -6.40 -16.72 40.25
C LEU A 40 -5.85 -16.96 38.84
N LEU A 41 -6.43 -17.94 38.14
CA LEU A 41 -6.08 -18.23 36.76
C LEU A 41 -6.56 -17.10 35.85
N LYS A 42 -5.61 -16.45 35.20
CA LYS A 42 -5.85 -15.41 34.20
C LYS A 42 -5.43 -15.89 32.82
N MET A 43 -6.35 -15.85 31.87
CA MET A 43 -6.11 -16.13 30.47
C MET A 43 -6.31 -14.86 29.64
N ASP A 44 -5.50 -14.66 28.61
CA ASP A 44 -5.68 -13.57 27.66
C ASP A 44 -6.28 -14.11 26.35
N PHE A 45 -7.46 -13.61 25.98
CA PHE A 45 -8.11 -13.86 24.70
C PHE A 45 -7.99 -12.60 23.83
N LEU A 46 -7.03 -12.61 22.91
CA LEU A 46 -6.76 -11.48 22.04
C LEU A 46 -7.54 -11.62 20.72
N GLY A 47 -8.22 -10.55 20.32
CA GLY A 47 -8.75 -10.43 18.96
C GLY A 47 -7.66 -9.99 17.98
N LEU A 48 -7.10 -10.93 17.22
CA LEU A 48 -6.12 -10.60 16.18
C LEU A 48 -6.79 -10.51 14.80
N ARG A 49 -6.90 -9.28 14.28
CA ARG A 49 -7.59 -8.99 13.01
C ARG A 49 -7.07 -9.79 11.83
N TYR A 50 -5.77 -10.05 11.76
CA TYR A 50 -5.18 -10.82 10.67
C TYR A 50 -5.62 -12.30 10.65
N LEU A 51 -6.06 -12.87 11.79
CA LEU A 51 -6.68 -14.20 11.79
C LEU A 51 -8.05 -14.17 11.11
N THR A 52 -8.83 -13.10 11.31
CA THR A 52 -10.09 -12.87 10.59
C THR A 52 -9.83 -12.71 9.09
N VAL A 53 -8.81 -11.94 8.69
CA VAL A 53 -8.43 -11.79 7.28
C VAL A 53 -8.04 -13.13 6.66
N ILE A 54 -7.24 -13.95 7.35
CA ILE A 54 -6.89 -15.30 6.88
C ILE A 54 -8.14 -16.17 6.72
N ARG A 55 -9.03 -16.19 7.72
CA ARG A 55 -10.28 -16.96 7.65
C ARG A 55 -11.12 -16.55 6.43
N ASP A 56 -11.38 -15.25 6.27
CA ASP A 56 -12.22 -14.73 5.20
C ASP A 56 -11.60 -14.99 3.81
N ALA A 57 -10.27 -14.86 3.70
CA ALA A 57 -9.54 -15.20 2.48
C ALA A 57 -9.67 -16.70 2.16
N VAL A 58 -9.53 -17.58 3.16
CA VAL A 58 -9.69 -19.03 3.00
C VAL A 58 -11.12 -19.39 2.58
N GLU A 59 -12.14 -18.75 3.15
CA GLU A 59 -13.53 -18.92 2.74
C GLU A 59 -13.74 -18.52 1.27
N LEU A 60 -13.18 -17.39 0.85
CA LEU A 60 -13.22 -16.94 -0.54
C LEU A 60 -12.51 -17.94 -1.48
N ILE A 61 -11.34 -18.46 -1.09
CA ILE A 61 -10.58 -19.45 -1.88
C ILE A 61 -11.37 -20.75 -2.01
N ARG A 62 -12.06 -21.18 -0.95
CA ARG A 62 -12.79 -22.45 -0.91
C ARG A 62 -13.97 -22.52 -1.88
N TYR A 63 -14.52 -21.38 -2.33
CA TYR A 63 -15.51 -21.38 -3.40
C TYR A 63 -14.98 -21.98 -4.70
N LYS A 64 -13.69 -21.78 -5.02
CA LYS A 64 -13.03 -22.34 -6.22
C LYS A 64 -12.21 -23.59 -5.90
N ASN A 65 -11.66 -23.67 -4.69
CA ASN A 65 -10.85 -24.80 -4.23
C ASN A 65 -11.33 -25.30 -2.86
N PRO A 66 -12.41 -26.12 -2.82
CA PRO A 66 -13.03 -26.55 -1.57
C PRO A 66 -12.08 -27.26 -0.58
N GLY A 67 -11.02 -27.90 -1.06
CA GLY A 67 -10.03 -28.60 -0.25
C GLY A 67 -8.92 -27.72 0.34
N PHE A 68 -8.90 -26.42 0.05
CA PHE A 68 -7.84 -25.54 0.51
C PHE A 68 -7.83 -25.41 2.04
N SER A 69 -6.64 -25.55 2.63
CA SER A 69 -6.39 -25.37 4.06
C SER A 69 -5.11 -24.57 4.27
N ILE A 70 -5.22 -23.49 5.04
CA ILE A 70 -4.07 -22.65 5.40
C ILE A 70 -3.03 -23.40 6.25
N GLU A 71 -3.44 -24.45 6.95
CA GLU A 71 -2.55 -25.26 7.79
C GLU A 71 -1.59 -26.14 6.96
N ASN A 72 -1.91 -26.38 5.69
CA ASN A 72 -1.19 -27.31 4.82
C ASN A 72 -0.29 -26.60 3.77
N ILE A 73 -0.07 -25.29 3.90
CA ILE A 73 0.75 -24.54 2.94
C ILE A 73 2.25 -24.88 3.11
N PRO A 74 3.04 -24.86 2.02
CA PRO A 74 4.49 -25.00 2.12
C PRO A 74 5.11 -23.79 2.82
N TYR A 75 6.20 -23.97 3.58
CA TYR A 75 6.93 -22.89 4.28
C TYR A 75 8.22 -22.42 3.57
N ASP A 76 8.45 -22.94 2.37
CA ASP A 76 9.62 -22.74 1.52
C ASP A 76 9.24 -22.20 0.12
N ASP A 77 8.07 -21.57 0.00
CA ASP A 77 7.58 -21.03 -1.27
C ASP A 77 8.42 -19.83 -1.74
N ALA A 78 9.25 -20.06 -2.76
CA ALA A 78 10.18 -19.06 -3.28
C ALA A 78 9.48 -17.78 -3.76
N GLU A 79 8.35 -17.89 -4.46
CA GLU A 79 7.61 -16.73 -4.97
C GLU A 79 7.07 -15.84 -3.83
N THR A 80 6.65 -16.44 -2.70
CA THR A 80 6.24 -15.70 -1.51
C THR A 80 7.40 -14.89 -0.93
N PHE A 81 8.59 -15.48 -0.83
CA PHE A 81 9.79 -14.78 -0.35
C PHE A 81 10.29 -13.72 -1.34
N ASP A 82 10.19 -13.98 -2.64
CA ASP A 82 10.52 -13.01 -3.68
C ASP A 82 9.58 -11.81 -3.65
N MET A 83 8.28 -12.03 -3.40
CA MET A 83 7.32 -10.95 -3.20
C MET A 83 7.70 -10.07 -2.00
N ILE A 84 8.08 -10.69 -0.87
CA ILE A 84 8.52 -9.96 0.33
C ILE A 84 9.80 -9.17 0.07
N SER A 85 10.76 -9.81 -0.61
CA SER A 85 12.06 -9.24 -0.99
C SER A 85 11.92 -8.11 -2.01
N ALA A 86 10.85 -8.09 -2.80
CA ALA A 86 10.51 -7.01 -3.72
C ALA A 86 9.76 -5.85 -3.04
N GLY A 87 9.58 -5.89 -1.72
CA GLY A 87 8.89 -4.82 -0.99
C GLY A 87 7.37 -4.77 -1.19
N ARG A 88 6.78 -5.80 -1.81
CA ARG A 88 5.32 -5.89 -2.03
C ARG A 88 4.58 -6.34 -0.76
N ASN A 89 4.85 -5.67 0.36
CA ASN A 89 4.42 -6.05 1.71
C ASN A 89 3.13 -5.39 2.18
N ALA A 90 2.47 -4.58 1.34
CA ALA A 90 1.21 -3.96 1.68
C ALA A 90 0.16 -5.01 2.07
N GLY A 91 -0.37 -4.92 3.29
CA GLY A 91 -1.34 -5.86 3.81
C GLY A 91 -0.75 -7.20 4.25
N VAL A 92 0.57 -7.32 4.39
CA VAL A 92 1.23 -8.46 5.03
C VAL A 92 1.41 -8.15 6.52
N PHE A 93 1.03 -9.10 7.38
CA PHE A 93 1.07 -8.90 8.82
C PHE A 93 2.50 -8.57 9.30
N GLN A 94 2.64 -7.57 10.18
CA GLN A 94 3.90 -7.03 10.72
C GLN A 94 4.91 -6.45 9.71
N LEU A 95 4.76 -6.67 8.40
CA LEU A 95 5.71 -6.20 7.37
C LEU A 95 5.25 -4.95 6.61
N GLU A 96 4.06 -4.42 6.89
CA GLU A 96 3.42 -3.34 6.12
C GLU A 96 4.08 -1.96 6.26
N SER A 97 4.77 -1.66 7.37
CA SER A 97 5.34 -0.32 7.56
C SER A 97 6.48 -0.03 6.58
N GLY A 98 6.63 1.23 6.14
CA GLY A 98 7.64 1.65 5.16
C GLY A 98 9.04 1.14 5.48
N GLY A 99 9.62 1.51 6.63
CA GLY A 99 11.00 1.06 6.92
C GLY A 99 11.15 -0.44 7.19
N MET A 100 10.09 -1.16 7.59
CA MET A 100 10.12 -2.63 7.64
C MET A 100 10.13 -3.21 6.22
N THR A 101 9.39 -2.59 5.30
CA THR A 101 9.41 -2.94 3.88
C THR A 101 10.80 -2.73 3.30
N SER A 102 11.43 -1.58 3.57
CA SER A 102 12.81 -1.30 3.17
C SER A 102 13.80 -2.30 3.76
N LEU A 103 13.64 -2.70 5.03
CA LEU A 103 14.45 -3.75 5.64
C LEU A 103 14.29 -5.07 4.88
N CYS A 104 13.07 -5.48 4.54
CA CYS A 104 12.82 -6.70 3.77
C CYS A 104 13.48 -6.66 2.39
N VAL A 105 13.45 -5.51 1.70
CA VAL A 105 14.12 -5.33 0.39
C VAL A 105 15.64 -5.49 0.50
N GLN A 106 16.25 -4.93 1.55
CA GLN A 106 17.69 -5.04 1.78
C GLN A 106 18.10 -6.44 2.25
N MET A 107 17.30 -7.04 3.13
CA MET A 107 17.55 -8.34 3.73
C MET A 107 17.32 -9.48 2.75
N LYS A 108 16.34 -9.36 1.84
CA LYS A 108 15.89 -10.42 0.93
C LYS A 108 15.62 -11.75 1.66
N PRO A 109 14.60 -11.82 2.54
CA PRO A 109 14.26 -13.03 3.28
C PRO A 109 14.07 -14.25 2.37
N ARG A 110 14.53 -15.43 2.80
CA ARG A 110 14.42 -16.71 2.05
C ARG A 110 13.80 -17.85 2.84
N ASN A 111 13.55 -17.65 4.13
CA ASN A 111 12.97 -18.64 5.03
C ASN A 111 12.21 -17.95 6.19
N ILE A 112 11.56 -18.73 7.04
CA ILE A 112 10.79 -18.21 8.18
C ILE A 112 11.71 -17.59 9.24
N GLU A 113 12.92 -18.11 9.41
CA GLU A 113 13.93 -17.58 10.34
C GLU A 113 14.31 -16.14 10.00
N ASP A 114 14.38 -15.81 8.71
CA ASP A 114 14.63 -14.47 8.21
C ASP A 114 13.49 -13.51 8.57
N ILE A 115 12.23 -13.93 8.38
CA ILE A 115 11.06 -13.15 8.81
C ILE A 115 11.10 -12.94 10.34
N THR A 116 11.46 -13.99 11.07
CA THR A 116 11.60 -13.96 12.54
C THR A 116 12.65 -12.95 12.99
N ALA A 117 13.80 -12.91 12.31
CA ALA A 117 14.87 -11.97 12.59
C ALA A 117 14.46 -10.53 12.23
N ALA A 118 13.78 -10.30 11.10
CA ALA A 118 13.29 -8.99 10.72
C ALA A 118 12.33 -8.40 11.79
N ILE A 119 11.37 -9.21 12.26
CA ILE A 119 10.41 -8.84 13.32
C ILE A 119 11.11 -8.53 14.66
N ALA A 120 12.21 -9.24 14.95
CA ALA A 120 12.98 -9.04 16.17
C ALA A 120 13.88 -7.79 16.10
N LEU A 121 14.54 -7.56 14.96
CA LEU A 121 15.52 -6.49 14.75
C LEU A 121 14.90 -5.11 14.54
N TYR A 122 13.76 -5.01 13.84
CA TYR A 122 13.14 -3.74 13.48
C TYR A 122 12.36 -3.12 14.65
N ARG A 123 13.10 -2.73 15.70
CA ARG A 123 12.59 -2.10 16.92
C ARG A 123 13.58 -1.07 17.46
N PRO A 124 13.13 -0.05 18.22
CA PRO A 124 14.04 0.89 18.86
C PRO A 124 15.07 0.19 19.76
N GLY A 125 16.36 0.39 19.49
CA GLY A 125 17.47 -0.30 20.15
C GLY A 125 18.19 -1.29 19.22
N PRO A 126 17.64 -2.48 18.94
CA PRO A 126 18.29 -3.44 18.05
C PRO A 126 18.41 -2.99 16.59
N MET A 127 17.70 -1.92 16.18
CA MET A 127 17.86 -1.29 14.86
C MET A 127 19.31 -0.93 14.53
N ASP A 128 20.10 -0.51 15.51
CA ASP A 128 21.53 -0.16 15.31
C ASP A 128 22.37 -1.36 14.87
N SER A 129 21.87 -2.58 15.10
CA SER A 129 22.54 -3.83 14.70
C SER A 129 22.11 -4.34 13.32
N ILE A 130 21.10 -3.73 12.69
CA ILE A 130 20.64 -4.09 11.34
C ILE A 130 21.78 -4.00 10.31
N PRO A 131 22.60 -2.92 10.25
CA PRO A 131 23.69 -2.83 9.29
C PRO A 131 24.68 -4.00 9.41
N LYS A 132 25.11 -4.32 10.64
CA LYS A 132 26.01 -5.45 10.92
C LYS A 132 25.39 -6.78 10.51
N TYR A 133 24.10 -6.99 10.81
CA TYR A 133 23.38 -8.18 10.40
C TYR A 133 23.32 -8.33 8.88
N LEU A 134 23.01 -7.25 8.15
CA LEU A 134 22.95 -7.24 6.68
C LEU A 134 24.33 -7.46 6.04
N GLU A 135 25.39 -6.89 6.60
CA GLU A 135 26.77 -7.11 6.16
C GLU A 135 27.18 -8.58 6.34
N ASN A 136 26.97 -9.11 7.55
CA ASN A 136 27.29 -10.50 7.87
C ASN A 136 26.48 -11.48 7.02
N ARG A 137 25.23 -11.15 6.69
CA ARG A 137 24.41 -11.95 5.78
C ARG A 137 24.98 -12.01 4.36
N LYS A 138 25.47 -10.88 3.83
CA LYS A 138 26.10 -10.83 2.50
C LYS A 138 27.40 -11.64 2.47
N ASN A 139 28.15 -11.64 3.57
CA ASN A 139 29.46 -12.28 3.69
C ASN A 139 29.48 -13.33 4.81
N ALA A 140 28.58 -14.30 4.75
CA ALA A 140 28.39 -15.28 5.84
C ALA A 140 29.66 -16.09 6.17
N ASP A 141 30.47 -16.42 5.16
CA ASP A 141 31.72 -17.17 5.34
C ASP A 141 32.84 -16.35 5.99
N ALA A 142 32.72 -15.01 5.99
CA ALA A 142 33.71 -14.11 6.58
C ALA A 142 33.44 -13.82 8.07
N ILE A 143 32.34 -14.34 8.64
CA ILE A 143 31.98 -14.10 10.04
C ILE A 143 33.02 -14.77 10.95
N LYS A 144 33.73 -13.94 11.71
CA LYS A 144 34.64 -14.41 12.77
C LYS A 144 33.88 -14.53 14.08
N TYR A 145 33.85 -15.74 14.62
CA TYR A 145 33.31 -16.03 15.93
C TYR A 145 34.42 -16.00 16.97
N ASP A 146 34.18 -15.35 18.11
CA ASP A 146 35.14 -15.33 19.23
C ASP A 146 35.36 -16.74 19.80
N VAL A 147 34.33 -17.59 19.74
CA VAL A 147 34.37 -18.97 20.24
C VAL A 147 33.68 -19.94 19.26
N PRO A 148 34.17 -21.18 19.12
CA PRO A 148 33.57 -22.16 18.20
C PRO A 148 32.08 -22.42 18.47
N ALA A 149 31.66 -22.42 19.74
CA ALA A 149 30.26 -22.61 20.15
C ALA A 149 29.31 -21.58 19.53
N PHE A 150 29.76 -20.34 19.29
CA PHE A 150 28.92 -19.29 18.73
C PHE A 150 28.47 -19.58 17.31
N LYS A 151 29.20 -20.41 16.55
CA LYS A 151 28.76 -20.81 15.21
C LYS A 151 27.42 -21.54 15.26
N ASN A 152 27.21 -22.39 16.26
CA ASN A 152 25.96 -23.14 16.43
C ASN A 152 24.83 -22.26 16.99
N ILE A 153 25.14 -21.36 17.92
CA ILE A 153 24.14 -20.52 18.61
C ILE A 153 23.71 -19.31 17.74
N LEU A 154 24.68 -18.64 17.12
CA LEU A 154 24.50 -17.38 16.40
C LEU A 154 24.49 -17.56 14.88
N GLY A 155 24.70 -18.77 14.37
CA GLY A 155 24.69 -19.05 12.92
C GLY A 155 23.37 -18.65 12.25
N VAL A 156 22.25 -18.91 12.91
CA VAL A 156 20.90 -18.54 12.43
C VAL A 156 20.64 -17.02 12.40
N THR A 157 21.52 -16.22 13.01
CA THR A 157 21.42 -14.75 13.06
C THR A 157 22.69 -14.07 12.55
N TYR A 158 23.47 -14.79 11.73
CA TYR A 158 24.70 -14.27 11.12
C TYR A 158 25.66 -13.63 12.13
N GLY A 159 25.83 -14.26 13.30
CA GLY A 159 26.77 -13.80 14.33
C GLY A 159 26.27 -12.67 15.23
N CYS A 160 25.02 -12.22 15.06
CA CYS A 160 24.43 -11.20 15.93
C CYS A 160 23.60 -11.84 17.06
N ILE A 161 23.71 -11.32 18.28
CA ILE A 161 22.83 -11.71 19.39
C ILE A 161 21.49 -10.99 19.21
N VAL A 162 20.44 -11.74 18.89
CA VAL A 162 19.09 -11.20 18.64
C VAL A 162 18.09 -11.73 19.65
N TYR A 163 18.21 -13.00 20.05
CA TYR A 163 17.20 -13.69 20.84
C TYR A 163 17.59 -13.88 22.30
N GLN A 164 16.59 -13.87 23.17
CA GLN A 164 16.73 -14.23 24.58
C GLN A 164 17.23 -15.66 24.76
N GLU A 165 16.76 -16.57 23.91
CA GLU A 165 17.12 -17.97 23.90
C GLU A 165 18.60 -18.18 23.49
N GLN A 166 19.16 -17.28 22.67
CA GLN A 166 20.60 -17.31 22.35
C GLN A 166 21.44 -16.95 23.57
N VAL A 167 21.06 -15.91 24.32
CA VAL A 167 21.73 -15.55 25.58
C VAL A 167 21.68 -16.73 26.55
N MET A 168 20.52 -17.37 26.70
CA MET A 168 20.39 -18.56 27.53
C MET A 168 21.29 -19.70 27.05
N GLN A 169 21.35 -19.97 25.75
CA GLN A 169 22.24 -20.99 25.19
C GLN A 169 23.72 -20.70 25.46
N ILE A 170 24.16 -19.45 25.34
CA ILE A 170 25.56 -19.06 25.63
C ILE A 170 25.93 -19.38 27.08
N PHE A 171 25.08 -19.01 28.06
CA PHE A 171 25.32 -19.34 29.47
C PHE A 171 25.43 -20.85 29.73
N ARG A 172 24.64 -21.63 29.01
CA ARG A 172 24.63 -23.09 29.17
C ARG A 172 25.85 -23.74 28.54
N GLU A 173 26.17 -23.33 27.31
CA GLU A 173 27.23 -23.97 26.53
C GLU A 173 28.61 -23.56 27.00
N LEU A 174 28.80 -22.30 27.44
CA LEU A 174 30.10 -21.80 27.91
C LEU A 174 30.31 -21.95 29.41
N ALA A 175 29.26 -21.87 30.24
CA ALA A 175 29.42 -21.87 31.70
C ALA A 175 28.68 -23.01 32.41
N GLY A 176 27.96 -23.87 31.70
CA GLY A 176 27.30 -25.04 32.28
C GLY A 176 26.01 -24.75 33.04
N TYR A 177 25.37 -23.61 32.79
CA TYR A 177 24.13 -23.25 33.48
C TYR A 177 22.99 -24.26 33.20
N SER A 178 22.08 -24.41 34.16
CA SER A 178 20.78 -25.06 33.91
C SER A 178 19.84 -24.13 33.13
N TYR A 179 18.80 -24.68 32.51
CA TYR A 179 17.77 -23.86 31.82
C TYR A 179 17.09 -22.86 32.76
N GLY A 180 16.77 -23.28 33.98
CA GLY A 180 16.14 -22.42 34.98
C GLY A 180 17.05 -21.27 35.41
N ARG A 181 18.33 -21.56 35.65
CA ARG A 181 19.31 -20.53 36.03
C ARG A 181 19.54 -19.53 34.89
N ALA A 182 19.68 -20.02 33.66
CA ALA A 182 19.85 -19.16 32.49
C ALA A 182 18.67 -18.18 32.31
N ASP A 183 17.43 -18.62 32.55
CA ASP A 183 16.27 -17.70 32.51
C ASP A 183 16.29 -16.68 33.67
N LEU A 184 16.73 -17.07 34.86
CA LEU A 184 16.91 -16.13 35.98
C LEU A 184 17.91 -15.03 35.61
N VAL A 185 19.06 -15.39 35.01
CA VAL A 185 20.05 -14.40 34.55
C VAL A 185 19.49 -13.51 33.45
N ARG A 186 18.79 -14.08 32.46
CA ARG A 186 18.11 -13.30 31.41
C ARG A 186 17.15 -12.27 32.00
N ARG A 187 16.36 -12.64 33.03
CA ARG A 187 15.46 -11.71 33.75
C ARG A 187 16.24 -10.62 34.49
N ALA A 188 17.35 -10.97 35.13
CA ALA A 188 18.20 -10.01 35.85
C ALA A 188 18.84 -8.99 34.90
N MET A 189 19.38 -9.48 33.76
CA MET A 189 19.94 -8.65 32.69
C MET A 189 18.92 -7.66 32.14
N SER A 190 17.69 -8.11 31.88
CA SER A 190 16.61 -7.25 31.37
C SER A 190 16.23 -6.12 32.35
N LYS A 191 16.44 -6.31 33.66
CA LYS A 191 16.07 -5.38 34.73
C LYS A 191 17.22 -4.47 35.21
N LYS A 192 18.43 -4.58 34.66
CA LYS A 192 19.63 -3.79 35.03
C LYS A 192 19.94 -3.75 36.54
N LYS A 193 19.80 -4.87 37.23
CA LYS A 193 20.18 -4.94 38.64
C LYS A 193 21.69 -5.07 38.79
N GLN A 194 22.38 -3.94 38.90
CA GLN A 194 23.85 -3.87 38.89
C GLN A 194 24.54 -4.84 39.86
N LYS A 195 24.08 -4.91 41.11
CA LYS A 195 24.61 -5.85 42.12
C LYS A 195 24.38 -7.33 41.79
N GLU A 196 23.28 -7.66 41.11
CA GLU A 196 23.02 -9.04 40.67
C GLU A 196 23.86 -9.37 39.43
N MET A 197 24.06 -8.41 38.53
CA MET A 197 24.88 -8.56 37.33
C MET A 197 26.36 -8.79 37.64
N GLU A 198 26.92 -8.08 38.63
CA GLU A 198 28.30 -8.30 39.08
C GLU A 198 28.49 -9.71 39.66
N LYS A 199 27.51 -10.20 40.45
CA LYS A 199 27.54 -11.58 40.96
C LYS A 199 27.43 -12.61 39.84
N GLU A 200 26.52 -12.41 38.88
CA GLU A 200 26.38 -13.33 37.75
C GLU A 200 27.57 -13.28 36.81
N ARG A 201 28.31 -12.17 36.75
CA ARG A 201 29.60 -12.10 36.03
C ARG A 201 30.62 -13.03 36.66
N GLU A 202 30.82 -12.94 37.98
CA GLU A 202 31.70 -13.85 38.72
C GLU A 202 31.33 -15.32 38.50
N TYR A 203 30.03 -15.64 38.59
CA TYR A 203 29.54 -17.01 38.36
C TYR A 203 29.68 -17.46 36.91
N PHE A 204 29.57 -16.57 35.94
CA PHE A 204 29.82 -16.87 34.54
C PHE A 204 31.29 -17.18 34.28
N LEU A 205 32.21 -16.45 34.88
CA LEU A 205 33.65 -16.65 34.69
C LEU A 205 34.16 -17.89 35.43
N HIS A 206 33.93 -17.94 36.74
CA HIS A 206 34.56 -18.91 37.65
C HIS A 206 33.66 -20.08 38.04
N GLY A 207 32.37 -20.02 37.71
CA GLY A 207 31.39 -21.03 38.11
C GLY A 207 30.81 -20.75 39.50
N LYS A 208 29.86 -21.60 39.91
CA LYS A 208 29.19 -21.52 41.20
C LYS A 208 28.88 -22.90 41.73
N THR A 209 29.20 -23.11 42.99
CA THR A 209 28.84 -24.31 43.74
C THR A 209 27.79 -24.00 44.80
N VAL A 210 26.81 -24.87 44.96
CA VAL A 210 25.74 -24.76 45.97
C VAL A 210 25.65 -26.04 46.79
N LEU A 211 25.12 -25.98 48.01
CA LEU A 211 24.86 -27.19 48.79
C LEU A 211 23.69 -27.97 48.18
N SER A 212 23.79 -29.30 48.16
CA SER A 212 22.71 -30.18 47.70
C SER A 212 21.41 -29.92 48.49
N PRO A 213 20.23 -30.00 47.87
CA PRO A 213 18.94 -29.81 48.57
C PRO A 213 18.70 -30.78 49.73
N ASP A 214 19.35 -31.93 49.71
CA ASP A 214 19.31 -33.00 50.72
C ASP A 214 20.46 -32.90 51.74
N GLY A 215 21.31 -31.87 51.66
CA GLY A 215 22.46 -31.66 52.55
C GLY A 215 23.62 -32.65 52.34
N SER A 216 23.57 -33.47 51.27
CA SER A 216 24.53 -34.56 51.04
C SER A 216 25.90 -34.13 50.50
N GLY A 217 26.07 -32.86 50.10
CA GLY A 217 27.35 -32.37 49.56
C GLY A 217 27.27 -31.01 48.89
N VAL A 218 28.33 -30.67 48.14
CA VAL A 218 28.43 -29.46 47.32
C VAL A 218 28.22 -29.88 45.86
N ILE A 219 27.21 -29.31 45.21
CA ILE A 219 26.90 -29.51 43.78
C ILE A 219 27.42 -28.32 42.99
N GLU A 220 28.12 -28.60 41.89
CA GLU A 220 28.49 -27.60 40.90
C GLU A 220 27.23 -27.19 40.13
N GLU A 221 26.73 -25.97 40.39
CA GLU A 221 25.55 -25.41 39.73
C GLU A 221 25.89 -24.93 38.31
N CYS A 222 27.11 -24.43 38.13
CA CYS A 222 27.70 -24.06 36.85
C CYS A 222 29.24 -24.10 36.96
N TYR A 223 29.92 -24.53 35.90
CA TYR A 223 31.36 -24.78 35.91
C TYR A 223 32.20 -23.56 35.49
N GLY A 224 31.59 -22.55 34.87
CA GLY A 224 32.23 -21.29 34.48
C GLY A 224 32.98 -21.35 33.14
N ALA A 225 33.04 -20.21 32.47
CA ALA A 225 33.67 -20.03 31.16
C ALA A 225 35.17 -20.37 31.14
N LEU A 226 35.88 -20.14 32.25
CA LEU A 226 37.31 -20.47 32.33
C LEU A 226 37.55 -21.99 32.30
N LYS A 227 36.66 -22.78 32.93
CA LYS A 227 36.74 -24.25 32.93
C LYS A 227 36.33 -24.86 31.59
N TYR A 228 35.57 -24.13 30.77
CA TYR A 228 35.34 -24.45 29.36
C TYR A 228 36.61 -24.33 28.50
N GLY A 229 37.60 -23.55 28.96
CA GLY A 229 38.83 -23.28 28.23
C GLY A 229 38.89 -21.90 27.56
N LEU A 230 38.04 -20.95 27.99
CA LEU A 230 38.14 -19.55 27.57
C LEU A 230 39.14 -18.80 28.44
N ASP A 231 39.87 -17.87 27.83
CA ASP A 231 40.63 -16.88 28.60
C ASP A 231 39.68 -15.84 29.24
N GLU A 232 40.18 -15.19 30.29
CA GLU A 232 39.40 -14.27 31.10
C GLU A 232 38.94 -13.03 30.32
N ASP A 233 39.75 -12.53 29.38
CA ASP A 233 39.43 -11.36 28.56
C ASP A 233 38.29 -11.68 27.60
N THR A 234 38.36 -12.82 26.91
CA THR A 234 37.30 -13.31 26.03
C THR A 234 36.00 -13.57 26.80
N ALA A 235 36.06 -14.22 27.96
CA ALA A 235 34.89 -14.46 28.80
C ALA A 235 34.23 -13.15 29.26
N ASN A 236 35.03 -12.17 29.67
CA ASN A 236 34.55 -10.84 30.05
C ASN A 236 33.92 -10.10 28.87
N LYS A 237 34.55 -10.15 27.69
CA LYS A 237 34.03 -9.55 26.46
C LYS A 237 32.65 -10.12 26.11
N ILE A 238 32.52 -11.45 26.11
CA ILE A 238 31.26 -12.15 25.83
C ILE A 238 30.17 -11.75 26.85
N PHE A 239 30.51 -11.68 28.14
CA PHE A 239 29.55 -11.26 29.16
C PHE A 239 29.06 -9.82 28.94
N ASN A 240 29.97 -8.91 28.58
CA ASN A 240 29.62 -7.51 28.31
C ASN A 240 28.71 -7.39 27.08
N GLU A 241 29.02 -8.10 26.00
CA GLU A 241 28.16 -8.16 24.81
C GLU A 241 26.77 -8.70 25.17
N MET A 242 26.68 -9.81 25.90
CA MET A 242 25.39 -10.33 26.37
C MET A 242 24.62 -9.32 27.22
N ALA A 243 25.29 -8.61 28.14
CA ALA A 243 24.64 -7.63 29.00
C ALA A 243 24.11 -6.41 28.23
N GLU A 244 24.83 -5.96 27.21
CA GLU A 244 24.41 -4.87 26.32
C GLU A 244 23.19 -5.29 25.47
N PHE A 245 23.26 -6.47 24.85
CA PHE A 245 22.21 -6.99 23.98
C PHE A 245 20.99 -7.52 24.72
N ALA A 246 21.11 -8.00 25.96
CA ALA A 246 19.98 -8.53 26.72
C ALA A 246 18.90 -7.47 27.01
N LYS A 247 19.23 -6.17 26.94
CA LYS A 247 18.23 -5.09 26.99
C LYS A 247 17.25 -5.14 25.81
N TYR A 248 17.74 -5.62 24.67
CA TYR A 248 17.05 -5.58 23.39
C TYR A 248 16.75 -6.97 22.82
N ALA A 249 17.25 -8.02 23.47
CA ALA A 249 17.05 -9.40 23.08
C ALA A 249 15.56 -9.73 23.07
N PHE A 250 15.11 -10.28 21.95
CA PHE A 250 13.71 -10.56 21.70
C PHE A 250 13.38 -12.03 22.01
N ASN A 251 12.14 -12.32 22.42
CA ASN A 251 11.73 -13.69 22.67
C ASN A 251 11.50 -14.41 21.34
N LYS A 252 12.31 -15.43 21.03
CA LYS A 252 12.26 -16.15 19.75
C LYS A 252 10.96 -16.91 19.59
N SER A 253 10.43 -17.53 20.64
CA SER A 253 9.17 -18.30 20.53
C SER A 253 7.99 -17.43 20.10
N HIS A 254 7.87 -16.23 20.67
CA HIS A 254 6.87 -15.24 20.28
C HIS A 254 7.11 -14.73 18.85
N ALA A 255 8.36 -14.41 18.51
CA ALA A 255 8.71 -13.96 17.16
C ALA A 255 8.37 -15.01 16.09
N ALA A 256 8.73 -16.27 16.34
CA ALA A 256 8.53 -17.37 15.41
C ALA A 256 7.03 -17.63 15.20
N ALA A 257 6.23 -17.67 16.26
CA ALA A 257 4.78 -17.86 16.15
C ALA A 257 4.10 -16.77 15.29
N TYR A 258 4.50 -15.50 15.47
CA TYR A 258 3.99 -14.40 14.67
C TYR A 258 4.55 -14.40 13.23
N SER A 259 5.76 -14.94 13.03
CA SER A 259 6.36 -15.11 11.69
C SER A 259 5.59 -16.11 10.84
N ILE A 260 5.00 -17.14 11.46
CA ILE A 260 4.10 -18.08 10.75
C ILE A 260 2.85 -17.37 10.25
N ILE A 261 2.23 -16.51 11.07
CA ILE A 261 1.06 -15.72 10.64
C ILE A 261 1.47 -14.75 9.52
N THR A 262 2.62 -14.10 9.68
CA THR A 262 3.20 -13.20 8.67
C THR A 262 3.39 -13.91 7.34
N TYR A 263 4.02 -15.08 7.36
CA TYR A 263 4.22 -15.89 6.16
C TYR A 263 2.89 -16.35 5.55
N ARG A 264 1.92 -16.81 6.35
CA ARG A 264 0.58 -17.19 5.86
C ARG A 264 -0.10 -16.04 5.13
N THR A 265 -0.02 -14.83 5.66
CA THR A 265 -0.58 -13.64 5.00
C THR A 265 0.15 -13.29 3.70
N ALA A 266 1.49 -13.41 3.68
CA ALA A 266 2.28 -13.21 2.47
C ALA A 266 1.98 -14.27 1.40
N TYR A 267 1.88 -15.54 1.79
CA TYR A 267 1.57 -16.66 0.90
C TYR A 267 0.19 -16.49 0.26
N LEU A 268 -0.83 -16.15 1.06
CA LEU A 268 -2.17 -15.88 0.54
C LEU A 268 -2.18 -14.70 -0.43
N LYS A 269 -1.47 -13.61 -0.10
CA LYS A 269 -1.33 -12.47 -1.01
C LYS A 269 -0.63 -12.86 -2.32
N CYS A 270 0.40 -13.70 -2.27
CA CYS A 270 1.17 -14.11 -3.42
C CYS A 270 0.38 -15.08 -4.33
N ARG A 271 -0.20 -16.12 -3.75
CA ARG A 271 -0.85 -17.22 -4.50
C ARG A 271 -2.33 -16.97 -4.80
N PHE A 272 -3.03 -16.22 -3.96
CA PHE A 272 -4.46 -15.91 -4.07
C PHE A 272 -4.71 -14.41 -3.88
N PRO A 273 -4.09 -13.54 -4.69
CA PRO A 273 -4.09 -12.09 -4.47
C PRO A 273 -5.50 -11.50 -4.45
N SER A 274 -6.41 -12.00 -5.31
CA SER A 274 -7.78 -11.48 -5.43
C SER A 274 -8.59 -11.75 -4.17
N GLU A 275 -8.60 -12.99 -3.71
CA GLU A 275 -9.31 -13.44 -2.52
C GLU A 275 -8.71 -12.83 -1.25
N TYR A 276 -7.38 -12.77 -1.15
CA TYR A 276 -6.70 -12.16 -0.01
C TYR A 276 -6.93 -10.66 0.09
N LEU A 277 -6.80 -9.92 -1.01
CA LEU A 277 -7.02 -8.47 -1.02
C LEU A 277 -8.49 -8.11 -0.78
N ALA A 278 -9.44 -8.92 -1.26
CA ALA A 278 -10.85 -8.75 -0.94
C ALA A 278 -11.12 -8.92 0.57
N ALA A 279 -10.55 -9.96 1.20
CA ALA A 279 -10.63 -10.14 2.65
C ALA A 279 -9.95 -8.97 3.40
N ARG A 280 -8.78 -8.51 2.92
CA ARG A 280 -8.07 -7.38 3.54
C ARG A 280 -8.83 -6.07 3.42
N LEU A 281 -9.45 -5.79 2.27
CA LEU A 281 -10.30 -4.62 2.06
C LEU A 281 -11.52 -4.62 3.00
N SER A 282 -12.16 -5.78 3.16
CA SER A 282 -13.29 -5.95 4.09
C SER A 282 -12.87 -5.65 5.54
N ALA A 283 -11.71 -6.16 5.96
CA ALA A 283 -11.17 -5.85 7.29
C ALA A 283 -10.70 -4.38 7.43
N ALA A 284 -10.39 -3.70 6.32
CA ALA A 284 -9.95 -2.31 6.30
C ALA A 284 -11.10 -1.30 6.49
N LEU A 285 -12.35 -1.75 6.41
CA LEU A 285 -13.52 -0.91 6.71
C LEU A 285 -13.49 -0.35 8.13
N ILE A 286 -12.86 -1.07 9.06
CA ILE A 286 -12.76 -0.69 10.47
C ILE A 286 -11.58 0.25 10.75
N ASP A 287 -10.45 0.13 10.02
CA ASP A 287 -9.26 0.99 10.21
C ASP A 287 -9.18 2.18 9.24
N GLY A 288 -10.11 2.29 8.29
CA GLY A 288 -10.12 3.39 7.32
C GLY A 288 -9.02 3.29 6.25
N LYS A 289 -8.33 2.15 6.12
CA LYS A 289 -7.27 1.95 5.13
C LYS A 289 -7.75 1.43 3.77
N VAL A 290 -9.06 1.47 3.49
CA VAL A 290 -9.63 1.01 2.21
C VAL A 290 -8.94 1.69 1.00
N PRO A 291 -8.71 3.03 0.97
CA PRO A 291 -8.01 3.67 -0.15
C PRO A 291 -6.60 3.13 -0.38
N PHE A 292 -5.87 2.84 0.69
CA PHE A 292 -4.51 2.29 0.61
C PHE A 292 -4.50 0.91 -0.05
N TYR A 293 -5.41 0.01 0.34
CA TYR A 293 -5.48 -1.33 -0.27
C TYR A 293 -6.10 -1.32 -1.66
N MET A 294 -6.96 -0.37 -2.00
CA MET A 294 -7.44 -0.22 -3.38
C MET A 294 -6.33 0.23 -4.33
N ALA A 295 -5.45 1.14 -3.89
CA ALA A 295 -4.24 1.47 -4.65
C ALA A 295 -3.34 0.25 -4.85
N GLU A 296 -3.21 -0.62 -3.84
CA GLU A 296 -2.47 -1.88 -3.97
C GLU A 296 -3.12 -2.87 -4.95
N CYS A 297 -4.46 -2.94 -4.98
CA CYS A 297 -5.19 -3.74 -5.97
C CYS A 297 -4.91 -3.25 -7.39
N ALA A 298 -4.95 -1.92 -7.60
CA ALA A 298 -4.64 -1.31 -8.89
C ALA A 298 -3.19 -1.60 -9.33
N LYS A 299 -2.21 -1.47 -8.42
CA LYS A 299 -0.79 -1.82 -8.67
C LYS A 299 -0.62 -3.30 -9.02
N SER A 300 -1.45 -4.17 -8.43
CA SER A 300 -1.45 -5.61 -8.70
C SER A 300 -2.21 -6.01 -9.97
N GLY A 301 -2.76 -5.04 -10.71
CA GLY A 301 -3.57 -5.29 -11.91
C GLY A 301 -4.94 -5.91 -11.62
N ILE A 302 -5.45 -5.80 -10.38
CA ILE A 302 -6.75 -6.32 -9.95
C ILE A 302 -7.72 -5.15 -9.81
N PRO A 303 -8.61 -4.91 -10.79
CA PRO A 303 -9.56 -3.82 -10.70
C PRO A 303 -10.59 -4.08 -9.60
N VAL A 304 -10.89 -3.04 -8.82
CA VAL A 304 -12.02 -3.03 -7.89
C VAL A 304 -13.21 -2.41 -8.62
N LEU A 305 -14.21 -3.22 -8.91
CA LEU A 305 -15.40 -2.82 -9.63
C LEU A 305 -16.44 -2.22 -8.67
N PRO A 306 -17.26 -1.24 -9.12
CA PRO A 306 -18.34 -0.68 -8.32
C PRO A 306 -19.26 -1.76 -7.73
N PRO A 307 -19.97 -1.46 -6.63
CA PRO A 307 -20.94 -2.38 -6.06
C PRO A 307 -22.04 -2.68 -7.09
N ASP A 308 -22.69 -3.82 -6.95
CA ASP A 308 -23.84 -4.22 -7.75
C ASP A 308 -24.82 -4.97 -6.84
N ILE A 309 -26.11 -4.63 -6.90
CA ILE A 309 -27.11 -5.19 -6.00
C ILE A 309 -27.28 -6.71 -6.15
N ASN A 310 -27.02 -7.23 -7.35
CA ASN A 310 -27.15 -8.64 -7.68
C ASN A 310 -25.86 -9.44 -7.48
N GLU A 311 -24.68 -8.83 -7.66
CA GLU A 311 -23.38 -9.52 -7.53
C GLU A 311 -22.63 -9.28 -6.21
N SER A 312 -22.78 -8.09 -5.59
CA SER A 312 -21.98 -7.74 -4.41
C SER A 312 -22.36 -8.57 -3.18
N ASN A 313 -21.34 -8.88 -2.36
CA ASN A 313 -21.51 -9.45 -1.02
C ASN A 313 -21.47 -8.35 0.06
N MET A 314 -21.57 -8.76 1.33
CA MET A 314 -21.56 -7.82 2.45
C MET A 314 -20.21 -7.10 2.54
N GLY A 315 -19.13 -7.89 2.57
CA GLY A 315 -17.76 -7.41 2.34
C GLY A 315 -17.37 -7.45 0.86
N PHE A 316 -16.15 -7.03 0.57
CA PHE A 316 -15.55 -7.17 -0.76
C PHE A 316 -15.41 -8.65 -1.12
N SER A 317 -15.64 -8.99 -2.38
CA SER A 317 -15.56 -10.37 -2.87
C SER A 317 -14.68 -10.48 -4.11
N ALA A 318 -13.94 -11.59 -4.23
CA ALA A 318 -13.18 -11.90 -5.42
C ALA A 318 -14.11 -12.48 -6.50
N ILE A 319 -14.06 -11.91 -7.69
CA ILE A 319 -14.84 -12.35 -8.85
C ILE A 319 -13.94 -12.48 -10.08
N THR A 320 -14.46 -13.10 -11.14
CA THR A 320 -13.77 -13.18 -12.43
C THR A 320 -14.61 -12.46 -13.45
N ARG A 321 -14.06 -11.43 -14.09
CA ARG A 321 -14.71 -10.67 -15.15
C ARG A 321 -13.90 -10.81 -16.42
N GLU A 322 -14.53 -11.28 -17.50
CA GLU A 322 -13.88 -11.46 -18.80
C GLU A 322 -12.59 -12.31 -18.73
N GLY A 323 -12.60 -13.34 -17.88
CA GLY A 323 -11.44 -14.22 -17.67
C GLY A 323 -10.32 -13.63 -16.83
N LYS A 324 -10.47 -12.40 -16.30
CA LYS A 324 -9.48 -11.72 -15.45
C LYS A 324 -9.96 -11.63 -14.00
N PRO A 325 -9.05 -11.73 -13.01
CA PRO A 325 -9.38 -11.53 -11.61
C PRO A 325 -9.81 -10.07 -11.38
N ALA A 326 -10.90 -9.89 -10.63
CA ALA A 326 -11.39 -8.59 -10.20
C ALA A 326 -11.95 -8.69 -8.79
N ILE A 327 -12.12 -7.56 -8.11
CA ILE A 327 -12.76 -7.49 -6.80
C ILE A 327 -14.06 -6.72 -6.96
N ARG A 328 -15.15 -7.23 -6.41
CA ARG A 328 -16.43 -6.52 -6.35
C ARG A 328 -16.52 -5.75 -5.03
N PHE A 329 -16.89 -4.48 -5.10
CA PHE A 329 -17.05 -3.63 -3.92
C PHE A 329 -18.12 -4.19 -2.97
N GLY A 330 -17.81 -4.22 -1.67
CA GLY A 330 -18.74 -4.70 -0.65
C GLY A 330 -19.85 -3.69 -0.34
N LEU A 331 -21.07 -4.15 -0.12
CA LEU A 331 -22.21 -3.28 0.16
C LEU A 331 -22.07 -2.55 1.51
N LEU A 332 -21.40 -3.16 2.49
CA LEU A 332 -21.16 -2.55 3.80
C LEU A 332 -20.18 -1.36 3.73
N ALA A 333 -19.41 -1.25 2.65
CA ALA A 333 -18.49 -0.15 2.43
C ALA A 333 -19.17 1.14 1.95
N VAL A 334 -20.46 1.07 1.58
CA VAL A 334 -21.25 2.23 1.18
C VAL A 334 -21.82 2.91 2.43
N LYS A 335 -21.61 4.23 2.58
CA LYS A 335 -22.16 5.00 3.70
C LYS A 335 -23.67 4.85 3.78
N ASN A 336 -24.21 4.91 5.00
CA ASN A 336 -25.64 4.78 5.29
C ASN A 336 -26.26 3.40 4.97
N VAL A 337 -25.45 2.40 4.59
CA VAL A 337 -25.90 1.01 4.43
C VAL A 337 -25.55 0.22 5.69
N GLY A 338 -26.56 -0.37 6.32
CA GLY A 338 -26.40 -1.17 7.54
C GLY A 338 -26.37 -2.68 7.27
N GLU A 339 -25.74 -3.44 8.16
CA GLU A 339 -25.63 -4.90 8.05
C GLU A 339 -26.99 -5.60 7.99
N GLY A 340 -27.95 -5.18 8.83
CA GLY A 340 -29.30 -5.75 8.83
C GLY A 340 -30.03 -5.56 7.51
N PHE A 341 -29.91 -4.39 6.87
CA PHE A 341 -30.50 -4.13 5.56
C PHE A 341 -29.90 -5.05 4.48
N ILE A 342 -28.59 -5.26 4.49
CA ILE A 342 -27.90 -6.14 3.54
C ILE A 342 -28.35 -7.60 3.76
N HIS A 343 -28.52 -8.02 5.00
CA HIS A 343 -29.01 -9.37 5.31
C HIS A 343 -30.41 -9.62 4.74
N ASP A 344 -31.34 -8.69 4.96
CA ASP A 344 -32.70 -8.79 4.41
C ASP A 344 -32.69 -8.79 2.88
N MET A 345 -31.79 -7.98 2.28
CA MET A 345 -31.58 -7.95 0.84
C MET A 345 -31.07 -9.28 0.29
N PHE A 346 -30.19 -9.98 1.00
CA PHE A 346 -29.74 -11.31 0.60
C PHE A 346 -30.83 -12.36 0.69
N ILE A 347 -31.70 -12.30 1.72
CA ILE A 347 -32.85 -13.19 1.83
C ILE A 347 -33.75 -13.03 0.60
N GLU A 348 -34.06 -11.78 0.24
CA GLU A 348 -34.82 -11.50 -0.97
C GLU A 348 -34.10 -12.02 -2.21
N ARG A 349 -32.86 -11.56 -2.45
CA ARG A 349 -32.07 -11.93 -3.63
C ARG A 349 -31.89 -13.45 -3.81
N ALA A 350 -31.87 -14.23 -2.72
CA ALA A 350 -31.75 -15.68 -2.77
C ALA A 350 -32.90 -16.37 -3.51
N SER A 351 -34.10 -15.77 -3.53
CA SER A 351 -35.23 -16.30 -4.30
C SER A 351 -35.07 -16.04 -5.81
N ARG A 352 -34.69 -14.82 -6.19
CA ARG A 352 -34.34 -14.42 -7.55
C ARG A 352 -33.59 -13.07 -7.56
N PRO A 353 -32.72 -12.84 -8.55
CA PRO A 353 -32.12 -11.52 -8.80
C PRO A 353 -33.19 -10.43 -8.97
N PHE A 354 -32.81 -9.20 -8.64
CA PHE A 354 -33.62 -8.02 -8.90
C PHE A 354 -33.60 -7.71 -10.40
N SER A 355 -34.77 -7.60 -11.02
CA SER A 355 -34.90 -7.32 -12.46
C SER A 355 -34.63 -5.86 -12.80
N ASP A 356 -35.12 -4.97 -11.94
CA ASP A 356 -35.06 -3.53 -12.12
C ASP A 356 -35.20 -2.81 -10.77
N PHE A 357 -35.16 -1.48 -10.80
CA PHE A 357 -35.26 -0.64 -9.61
C PHE A 357 -36.64 -0.72 -8.94
N ALA A 358 -37.72 -0.90 -9.69
CA ALA A 358 -39.06 -1.00 -9.15
C ALA A 358 -39.25 -2.31 -8.37
N ASP A 359 -38.77 -3.43 -8.93
CA ASP A 359 -38.73 -4.74 -8.29
C ASP A 359 -37.96 -4.70 -6.97
N PHE A 360 -36.80 -4.04 -6.97
CA PHE A 360 -36.02 -3.82 -5.76
C PHE A 360 -36.80 -3.06 -4.68
N ILE A 361 -37.40 -1.90 -5.02
CA ILE A 361 -38.16 -1.09 -4.07
C ILE A 361 -39.37 -1.85 -3.53
N MET A 362 -40.09 -2.57 -4.38
CA MET A 362 -41.27 -3.35 -3.96
C MET A 362 -40.90 -4.44 -2.96
N ARG A 363 -39.86 -5.23 -3.24
CA ARG A 363 -39.45 -6.36 -2.40
C ARG A 363 -38.81 -5.90 -1.10
N MET A 364 -37.90 -4.93 -1.18
CA MET A 364 -37.21 -4.41 0.01
C MET A 364 -38.09 -3.55 0.91
N SER A 365 -39.25 -3.09 0.44
CA SER A 365 -40.17 -2.30 1.27
C SER A 365 -40.69 -3.06 2.51
N VAL A 366 -40.61 -4.40 2.54
CA VAL A 366 -40.96 -5.20 3.73
C VAL A 366 -39.95 -4.98 4.86
N ALA A 367 -38.67 -4.76 4.53
CA ALA A 367 -37.56 -4.59 5.46
C ALA A 367 -37.44 -3.16 6.03
N GLY A 368 -38.28 -2.21 5.58
CA GLY A 368 -38.19 -0.80 5.97
C GLY A 368 -37.09 -0.05 5.20
N LEU A 369 -37.42 0.39 3.99
CA LEU A 369 -36.50 1.16 3.14
C LEU A 369 -36.25 2.56 3.70
N ASN A 370 -34.99 2.84 4.02
CA ASN A 370 -34.54 4.20 4.30
C ASN A 370 -34.11 4.88 3.00
N ARG A 371 -34.71 6.04 2.69
CA ARG A 371 -34.37 6.88 1.54
C ARG A 371 -32.86 7.09 1.40
N LYS A 372 -32.17 7.45 2.49
CA LYS A 372 -30.75 7.76 2.47
C LYS A 372 -29.88 6.55 2.11
N THR A 373 -30.32 5.35 2.51
CA THR A 373 -29.65 4.09 2.17
C THR A 373 -29.76 3.80 0.68
N VAL A 374 -30.96 3.95 0.10
CA VAL A 374 -31.19 3.74 -1.34
C VAL A 374 -30.45 4.77 -2.17
N GLU A 375 -30.53 6.05 -1.81
CA GLU A 375 -29.77 7.11 -2.50
C GLU A 375 -28.26 6.83 -2.47
N SER A 376 -27.73 6.38 -1.33
CA SER A 376 -26.29 6.04 -1.22
C SER A 376 -25.90 4.86 -2.12
N LEU A 377 -26.76 3.85 -2.24
CA LEU A 377 -26.55 2.71 -3.15
C LEU A 377 -26.61 3.12 -4.62
N VAL A 378 -27.56 3.99 -5.00
CA VAL A 378 -27.66 4.55 -6.35
C VAL A 378 -26.40 5.35 -6.68
N LEU A 379 -25.98 6.26 -5.80
CA LEU A 379 -24.81 7.09 -6.01
C LEU A 379 -23.51 6.27 -6.07
N ALA A 380 -23.42 5.17 -5.31
CA ALA A 380 -22.31 4.24 -5.35
C ALA A 380 -22.25 3.40 -6.63
N GLY A 381 -23.33 3.37 -7.43
CA GLY A 381 -23.43 2.60 -8.66
C GLY A 381 -23.97 1.18 -8.52
N ALA A 382 -24.59 0.86 -7.38
CA ALA A 382 -25.15 -0.48 -7.12
C ALA A 382 -26.25 -0.90 -8.10
N PHE A 383 -26.84 0.06 -8.82
CA PHE A 383 -27.92 -0.14 -9.79
C PHE A 383 -27.49 0.16 -11.23
N ASP A 384 -26.20 0.38 -11.50
CA ASP A 384 -25.69 0.69 -12.84
C ASP A 384 -25.99 -0.45 -13.84
N SER A 385 -26.13 -1.70 -13.37
CA SER A 385 -26.50 -2.86 -14.19
C SER A 385 -27.91 -2.78 -14.80
N PHE A 386 -28.79 -1.92 -14.28
CA PHE A 386 -30.11 -1.68 -14.86
C PHE A 386 -30.09 -0.73 -16.06
N GLY A 387 -28.93 -0.13 -16.38
CA GLY A 387 -28.79 0.76 -17.55
C GLY A 387 -29.49 2.12 -17.40
N ILE A 388 -29.81 2.53 -16.17
CA ILE A 388 -30.47 3.79 -15.86
C ILE A 388 -29.45 4.74 -15.22
N GLU A 389 -29.43 5.98 -15.69
CA GLU A 389 -28.56 7.03 -15.15
C GLU A 389 -28.84 7.30 -13.66
N ARG A 390 -27.76 7.43 -12.87
CA ARG A 390 -27.85 7.57 -11.40
C ARG A 390 -28.68 8.77 -10.97
N ASN A 391 -28.59 9.90 -11.66
CA ASN A 391 -29.37 11.09 -11.33
C ASN A 391 -30.89 10.92 -11.53
N ARG A 392 -31.29 10.11 -12.52
CA ARG A 392 -32.70 9.76 -12.75
C ARG A 392 -33.21 8.88 -11.63
N LEU A 393 -32.42 7.90 -11.20
CA LEU A 393 -32.73 7.03 -10.06
C LEU A 393 -32.88 7.81 -8.75
N VAL A 394 -31.96 8.74 -8.45
CA VAL A 394 -32.06 9.61 -7.26
C VAL A 394 -33.34 10.44 -7.29
N ALA A 395 -33.70 11.03 -8.43
CA ALA A 395 -34.89 11.86 -8.55
C ALA A 395 -36.20 11.10 -8.29
N VAL A 396 -36.27 9.81 -8.63
CA VAL A 396 -37.48 8.98 -8.44
C VAL A 396 -37.51 8.24 -7.10
N THR A 397 -36.38 8.13 -6.38
CA THR A 397 -36.24 7.30 -5.18
C THR A 397 -37.28 7.64 -4.10
N GLU A 398 -37.46 8.91 -3.78
CA GLU A 398 -38.42 9.35 -2.76
C GLU A 398 -39.87 9.00 -3.14
N ASN A 399 -40.26 9.31 -4.37
CA ASN A 399 -41.62 9.04 -4.85
C ASN A 399 -41.90 7.54 -4.92
N ALA A 400 -40.94 6.73 -5.40
CA ALA A 400 -41.07 5.29 -5.49
C ALA A 400 -41.27 4.64 -4.11
N ILE A 401 -40.45 5.01 -3.11
CA ILE A 401 -40.58 4.49 -1.74
C ILE A 401 -41.94 4.88 -1.13
N ASN A 402 -42.36 6.14 -1.31
CA ASN A 402 -43.62 6.64 -0.79
C ASN A 402 -44.84 5.96 -1.43
N SER A 403 -44.80 5.70 -2.73
CA SER A 403 -45.88 5.01 -3.45
C SER A 403 -46.09 3.59 -2.95
N VAL A 404 -45.01 2.82 -2.74
CA VAL A 404 -45.11 1.45 -2.20
C VAL A 404 -45.60 1.45 -0.75
N ALA A 405 -45.13 2.40 0.07
CA ALA A 405 -45.59 2.56 1.45
C ALA A 405 -47.09 2.89 1.53
N ARG A 406 -47.62 3.70 0.59
CA ARG A 406 -49.06 4.00 0.48
C ARG A 406 -49.88 2.79 0.05
N SER A 407 -49.44 2.07 -1.00
CA SER A 407 -50.12 0.87 -1.48
C SER A 407 -50.22 -0.22 -0.41
N LYS A 408 -49.17 -0.43 0.38
CA LYS A 408 -49.21 -1.37 1.53
C LYS A 408 -50.17 -0.94 2.63
N LYS A 409 -50.23 0.36 2.96
CA LYS A 409 -51.22 0.88 3.93
C LYS A 409 -52.65 0.65 3.44
N GLN A 410 -52.92 0.89 2.16
CA GLN A 410 -54.22 0.65 1.53
C GLN A 410 -54.59 -0.84 1.50
N ASN A 411 -53.63 -1.76 1.37
CA ASN A 411 -53.90 -3.20 1.41
C ASN A 411 -54.05 -3.75 2.84
N ILE A 412 -53.40 -3.16 3.86
CA ILE A 412 -53.50 -3.59 5.26
C ILE A 412 -54.75 -2.99 5.94
N SER A 413 -55.14 -1.76 5.60
CA SER A 413 -56.47 -1.26 5.93
C SER A 413 -57.45 -1.92 4.98
N GLY A 414 -58.27 -2.87 5.43
CA GLY A 414 -59.28 -3.59 4.62
C GLY A 414 -60.41 -2.72 4.05
N GLN A 415 -60.07 -1.57 3.50
CA GLN A 415 -60.95 -0.65 2.81
C GLN A 415 -60.79 -0.93 1.32
N LEU A 416 -61.53 -1.95 0.86
CA LEU A 416 -62.00 -1.98 -0.52
C LEU A 416 -62.65 -0.63 -0.79
N ASP A 417 -62.09 0.13 -1.72
CA ASP A 417 -62.68 1.39 -2.17
C ASP A 417 -64.01 1.07 -2.86
N LEU A 418 -65.10 1.18 -2.10
CA LEU A 418 -66.48 0.88 -2.50
C LEU A 418 -67.00 1.83 -3.61
N PHE A 419 -66.14 2.73 -4.11
CA PHE A 419 -66.42 3.66 -5.22
C PHE A 419 -65.72 3.30 -6.53
N ALA A 420 -64.93 2.21 -6.59
CA ALA A 420 -64.31 1.75 -7.83
C ALA A 420 -65.30 1.08 -8.82
N ASP A 421 -66.55 0.82 -8.41
CA ASP A 421 -67.54 0.05 -9.19
C ASP A 421 -68.53 0.93 -9.99
N ARG A 422 -68.14 2.12 -10.48
CA ARG A 422 -69.01 2.95 -11.35
C ARG A 422 -68.36 3.56 -12.59
N SER A 423 -67.26 3.02 -13.08
CA SER A 423 -66.83 3.23 -14.48
C SER A 423 -66.52 1.88 -15.11
N GLY A 424 -67.34 1.53 -16.10
CA GLY A 424 -67.54 0.17 -16.58
C GLY A 424 -66.35 -0.48 -17.29
N TYR A 425 -66.42 -1.81 -17.26
CA TYR A 425 -65.89 -2.78 -18.22
C TYR A 425 -64.42 -2.60 -18.67
N GLU A 426 -63.52 -3.36 -18.04
CA GLU A 426 -62.74 -4.40 -18.74
C GLU A 426 -62.03 -5.33 -17.72
N SER A 427 -62.39 -6.62 -17.80
CA SER A 427 -61.66 -7.82 -17.39
C SER A 427 -60.59 -7.72 -16.28
N ALA A 428 -61.00 -8.03 -15.05
CA ALA A 428 -60.11 -8.54 -14.02
C ALA A 428 -59.84 -10.03 -14.26
N GLU A 429 -58.86 -10.36 -15.09
CA GLU A 429 -58.19 -11.66 -15.07
C GLU A 429 -56.90 -11.56 -14.24
N ASN A 430 -56.78 -12.52 -13.32
CA ASN A 430 -55.62 -12.89 -12.52
C ASN A 430 -54.23 -12.41 -13.01
N ASN A 431 -53.58 -11.55 -12.20
CA ASN A 431 -52.15 -11.66 -11.91
C ASN A 431 -51.82 -10.93 -10.59
N GLY A 432 -51.53 -11.70 -9.54
CA GLY A 432 -51.07 -11.21 -8.23
C GLY A 432 -49.62 -10.73 -8.26
N GLY A 433 -49.35 -9.66 -9.00
CA GLY A 433 -48.06 -8.98 -9.05
C GLY A 433 -48.28 -7.53 -9.45
N GLY A 434 -48.59 -6.66 -8.49
CA GLY A 434 -48.68 -5.23 -8.76
C GLY A 434 -47.31 -4.70 -9.17
N SER A 435 -47.09 -4.45 -10.46
CA SER A 435 -45.88 -3.80 -10.94
C SER A 435 -45.94 -2.31 -10.61
N LEU A 436 -45.00 -1.81 -9.80
CA LEU A 436 -44.77 -0.39 -9.61
C LEU A 436 -44.23 0.19 -10.91
N ASP A 437 -45.03 1.01 -11.59
CA ASP A 437 -44.56 1.74 -12.76
C ASP A 437 -43.81 3.00 -12.31
N ILE A 438 -42.53 3.11 -12.66
CA ILE A 438 -41.67 4.24 -12.30
C ILE A 438 -41.36 5.02 -13.58
N GLU A 439 -41.89 6.24 -13.67
CA GLU A 439 -41.54 7.16 -14.74
C GLU A 439 -40.23 7.89 -14.42
N TYR A 440 -39.21 7.69 -15.26
CA TYR A 440 -37.89 8.31 -15.06
C TYR A 440 -37.82 9.68 -15.76
N PRO A 441 -37.48 10.76 -15.05
CA PRO A 441 -37.38 12.08 -15.66
C PRO A 441 -36.23 12.13 -16.68
N ALA A 442 -36.45 12.86 -17.78
CA ALA A 442 -35.43 13.10 -18.80
C ALA A 442 -34.38 14.11 -18.30
N LEU A 443 -33.43 13.64 -17.50
CA LEU A 443 -32.27 14.42 -17.05
C LEU A 443 -31.05 14.16 -17.94
N PRO A 444 -30.18 15.17 -18.17
CA PRO A 444 -28.91 14.97 -18.85
C PRO A 444 -28.01 14.04 -18.03
N PRO A 445 -27.14 13.23 -18.65
CA PRO A 445 -26.17 12.41 -17.93
C PRO A 445 -25.27 13.27 -17.04
N LEU A 446 -24.85 12.72 -15.89
CA LEU A 446 -23.87 13.37 -15.03
C LEU A 446 -22.53 13.47 -15.77
N SER A 447 -21.81 14.58 -15.57
CA SER A 447 -20.41 14.62 -16.01
C SER A 447 -19.57 13.63 -15.20
N GLU A 448 -18.47 13.11 -15.78
CA GLU A 448 -17.56 12.19 -15.07
C GLU A 448 -17.05 12.78 -13.75
N LYS A 449 -16.77 14.09 -13.72
CA LYS A 449 -16.35 14.79 -12.51
C LYS A 449 -17.43 14.76 -11.42
N GLU A 450 -18.69 15.01 -11.77
CA GLU A 450 -19.81 14.96 -10.82
C GLU A 450 -20.05 13.53 -10.33
N LYS A 451 -19.99 12.55 -11.23
CA LYS A 451 -20.13 11.12 -10.89
C LYS A 451 -19.05 10.68 -9.88
N LEU A 452 -17.79 11.01 -10.14
CA LEU A 452 -16.68 10.70 -9.24
C LEU A 452 -16.81 11.43 -7.88
N ALA A 453 -17.26 12.68 -7.88
CA ALA A 453 -17.50 13.43 -6.64
C ALA A 453 -18.59 12.76 -5.77
N LEU A 454 -19.68 12.31 -6.40
CA LEU A 454 -20.76 11.59 -5.72
C LEU A 454 -20.30 10.23 -5.19
N GLU A 455 -19.50 9.47 -5.95
CA GLU A 455 -18.89 8.22 -5.47
C GLU A 455 -18.02 8.45 -4.24
N ARG A 456 -17.18 9.49 -4.26
CA ARG A 456 -16.36 9.84 -3.10
C ARG A 456 -17.21 10.26 -1.91
N GLU A 457 -18.31 10.94 -2.12
CA GLU A 457 -19.22 11.33 -1.05
C GLU A 457 -19.77 10.11 -0.31
N VAL A 458 -20.24 9.08 -1.04
CA VAL A 458 -20.93 7.92 -0.46
C VAL A 458 -20.02 6.73 -0.14
N CYS A 459 -18.92 6.54 -0.87
CA CYS A 459 -17.97 5.46 -0.65
C CYS A 459 -16.66 5.94 -0.01
N GLY A 460 -16.45 7.25 0.11
CA GLY A 460 -15.19 7.83 0.61
C GLY A 460 -14.05 7.85 -0.41
N MET A 461 -14.30 7.37 -1.63
CA MET A 461 -13.29 7.20 -2.68
C MET A 461 -13.92 7.10 -4.07
N TYR A 462 -13.09 7.21 -5.11
CA TYR A 462 -13.50 7.05 -6.50
C TYR A 462 -13.53 5.57 -6.90
N LEU A 463 -14.62 5.10 -7.52
CA LEU A 463 -14.82 3.70 -7.90
C LEU A 463 -14.76 3.48 -9.42
N SER A 464 -15.38 4.37 -10.18
CA SER A 464 -15.47 4.24 -11.65
C SER A 464 -14.26 4.82 -12.39
N GLY A 465 -13.38 5.54 -11.70
CA GLY A 465 -12.19 6.14 -12.29
C GLY A 465 -11.37 6.94 -11.28
N HIS A 466 -10.47 7.79 -11.77
CA HIS A 466 -9.75 8.78 -10.97
C HIS A 466 -9.76 10.12 -11.70
N PRO A 467 -9.96 11.27 -11.01
CA PRO A 467 -9.98 12.58 -11.65
C PRO A 467 -8.72 12.89 -12.49
N MET A 468 -7.59 12.27 -12.15
CA MET A 468 -6.32 12.38 -12.88
C MET A 468 -6.29 11.66 -14.24
N TYR A 469 -7.23 10.76 -14.56
CA TYR A 469 -7.21 10.07 -15.87
C TYR A 469 -7.30 11.07 -17.03
N GLU A 470 -8.05 12.15 -16.88
CA GLU A 470 -8.12 13.23 -17.88
C GLU A 470 -6.78 13.98 -18.08
N TYR A 471 -5.82 13.77 -17.18
CA TYR A 471 -4.53 14.45 -17.12
C TYR A 471 -3.35 13.48 -17.23
N ALA A 472 -3.60 12.21 -17.58
CA ALA A 472 -2.56 11.17 -17.65
C ALA A 472 -1.52 11.44 -18.76
N ASP A 473 -1.92 12.07 -19.86
CA ASP A 473 -1.11 12.27 -21.07
C ASP A 473 -0.61 13.72 -21.26
N ILE A 474 -0.26 14.42 -20.19
CA ILE A 474 0.34 15.75 -20.30
C ILE A 474 1.81 15.62 -20.72
N PRO A 475 2.22 16.15 -21.89
CA PRO A 475 3.61 16.05 -22.35
C PRO A 475 4.58 16.75 -21.37
N GLY A 476 5.70 16.09 -21.06
CA GLY A 476 6.75 16.66 -20.19
C GLY A 476 6.46 16.58 -18.69
N VAL A 477 5.44 15.81 -18.28
CA VAL A 477 5.15 15.51 -16.87
C VAL A 477 5.76 14.16 -16.49
N THR A 478 6.52 14.14 -15.40
CA THR A 478 7.05 12.94 -14.76
C THR A 478 6.00 12.36 -13.81
N GLN A 479 5.76 11.04 -13.87
CA GLN A 479 4.91 10.38 -12.88
C GLN A 479 5.64 10.25 -11.55
N ILE A 480 4.92 10.39 -10.44
CA ILE A 480 5.47 10.37 -9.08
C ILE A 480 6.20 9.05 -8.79
N SER A 481 5.73 7.93 -9.34
CA SER A 481 6.38 6.61 -9.19
C SER A 481 7.83 6.56 -9.70
N TYR A 482 8.21 7.41 -10.67
CA TYR A 482 9.59 7.52 -11.14
C TYR A 482 10.49 8.33 -10.21
N LEU A 483 9.92 8.98 -9.19
CA LEU A 483 10.71 9.68 -8.17
C LEU A 483 11.29 8.69 -7.17
N SER A 484 10.52 7.67 -6.77
CA SER A 484 10.93 6.67 -5.78
C SER A 484 11.75 5.54 -6.40
N GLU A 485 12.86 5.15 -5.76
CA GLU A 485 13.76 4.05 -6.17
C GLU A 485 13.09 2.65 -6.25
N GLU A 486 11.83 2.50 -5.85
CA GLU A 486 11.27 1.19 -5.52
C GLU A 486 10.82 0.31 -6.70
N ASN A 487 10.76 0.78 -7.96
CA ASN A 487 10.06 -0.02 -9.01
C ASN A 487 10.69 -0.21 -10.40
N SER A 488 11.84 0.36 -10.75
CA SER A 488 12.22 0.31 -12.19
C SER A 488 13.69 0.14 -12.56
N GLY A 489 14.66 0.17 -11.64
CA GLY A 489 16.07 -0.08 -11.99
C GLY A 489 16.67 0.89 -13.01
N ILE A 490 16.02 2.04 -13.23
CA ILE A 490 16.48 3.18 -14.04
C ILE A 490 17.11 4.20 -13.08
N PRO A 491 18.17 4.95 -13.44
CA PRO A 491 18.87 5.84 -12.51
C PRO A 491 17.93 6.83 -11.81
N ALA A 492 18.04 6.89 -10.49
CA ALA A 492 17.29 7.80 -9.63
C ALA A 492 17.59 9.27 -9.94
N PHE A 493 16.57 10.13 -9.85
CA PHE A 493 16.76 11.58 -9.84
C PHE A 493 17.70 11.97 -8.69
N SER A 494 18.71 12.78 -8.99
CA SER A 494 19.67 13.30 -8.02
C SER A 494 19.10 14.52 -7.29
N ASP A 495 19.65 14.82 -6.10
CA ASP A 495 19.29 16.03 -5.34
C ASP A 495 19.51 17.27 -6.21
N GLY A 496 18.46 18.06 -6.41
CA GLY A 496 18.47 19.26 -7.25
C GLY A 496 17.99 19.09 -8.69
N ASP A 497 17.70 17.87 -9.14
CA ASP A 497 17.18 17.64 -10.49
C ASP A 497 15.82 18.32 -10.70
N ALA A 498 15.64 18.94 -11.86
CA ALA A 498 14.41 19.62 -12.22
C ALA A 498 13.35 18.60 -12.65
N VAL A 499 12.16 18.68 -12.04
CA VAL A 499 11.02 17.81 -12.36
C VAL A 499 9.74 18.61 -12.52
N THR A 500 8.88 18.16 -13.43
CA THR A 500 7.52 18.66 -13.58
C THR A 500 6.54 17.55 -13.27
N LEU A 501 5.66 17.76 -12.29
CA LEU A 501 4.65 16.81 -11.84
C LEU A 501 3.27 17.35 -12.13
N CYS A 502 2.30 16.49 -12.38
CA CYS A 502 0.89 16.85 -12.41
C CYS A 502 0.14 15.94 -11.46
N GLY A 503 -0.61 16.51 -10.54
CA GLY A 503 -1.32 15.75 -9.53
C GLY A 503 -2.45 16.53 -8.89
N MET A 504 -3.23 15.82 -8.10
CA MET A 504 -4.31 16.34 -7.29
C MET A 504 -3.81 16.63 -5.88
N ILE A 505 -4.19 17.78 -5.34
CA ILE A 505 -3.85 18.15 -3.96
C ILE A 505 -4.76 17.36 -3.00
N THR A 506 -4.15 16.62 -2.08
CA THR A 506 -4.87 15.82 -1.07
C THR A 506 -4.91 16.46 0.30
N SER A 507 -3.85 17.20 0.66
CA SER A 507 -3.78 17.89 1.95
C SER A 507 -2.83 19.09 1.89
N LYS A 508 -3.09 20.09 2.74
CA LYS A 508 -2.30 21.32 2.86
C LYS A 508 -2.10 21.68 4.34
N LYS A 509 -0.84 21.91 4.73
CA LYS A 509 -0.46 22.38 6.07
C LYS A 509 0.47 23.59 5.96
N ILE A 510 0.02 24.75 6.43
CA ILE A 510 0.86 25.96 6.48
C ILE A 510 1.47 26.07 7.87
N LYS A 511 2.80 26.24 7.94
CA LYS A 511 3.54 26.47 9.18
C LYS A 511 4.38 27.74 9.09
N PRO A 512 4.56 28.48 10.20
CA PRO A 512 5.55 29.54 10.27
C PRO A 512 6.96 28.94 10.27
N ALA A 513 7.85 29.50 9.46
CA ALA A 513 9.27 29.15 9.42
C ALA A 513 10.08 29.96 10.44
N LYS A 514 11.34 29.55 10.67
CA LYS A 514 12.26 30.16 11.65
C LYS A 514 12.50 31.67 11.44
N ASN A 515 12.26 32.19 10.25
CA ASN A 515 12.43 33.59 9.87
C ASN A 515 11.10 34.38 9.80
N ASN A 516 10.02 33.87 10.41
CA ASN A 516 8.68 34.47 10.40
C ASN A 516 8.00 34.51 9.00
N SER A 517 8.55 33.81 8.00
CA SER A 517 7.90 33.57 6.70
C SER A 517 7.01 32.32 6.76
N ARG A 518 6.03 32.16 5.87
CA ARG A 518 5.16 30.98 5.84
C ARG A 518 5.70 29.95 4.86
N VAL A 519 5.61 28.68 5.25
CA VAL A 519 5.93 27.53 4.41
C VAL A 519 4.70 26.62 4.37
N ALA A 520 4.30 26.21 3.18
CA ALA A 520 3.24 25.22 3.00
C ALA A 520 3.84 23.86 2.66
N PHE A 521 3.40 22.84 3.38
CA PHE A 521 3.60 21.44 3.06
C PHE A 521 2.31 20.95 2.43
N VAL A 522 2.38 20.55 1.16
CA VAL A 522 1.22 20.15 0.36
C VAL A 522 1.46 18.74 -0.14
N GLU A 523 0.52 17.85 0.07
CA GLU A 523 0.59 16.49 -0.43
C GLU A 523 -0.05 16.43 -1.82
N LEU A 524 0.69 15.91 -2.79
CA LEU A 524 0.30 15.79 -4.19
C LEU A 524 0.18 14.31 -4.56
N GLU A 525 -0.94 13.92 -5.16
CA GLU A 525 -1.24 12.56 -5.58
C GLU A 525 -1.47 12.49 -7.10
N ASP A 526 -0.82 11.57 -7.79
CA ASP A 526 -1.11 11.23 -9.19
C ASP A 526 -1.61 9.77 -9.29
N LEU A 527 -1.78 9.25 -10.51
CA LEU A 527 -2.24 7.86 -10.72
C LEU A 527 -1.22 6.79 -10.23
N SER A 528 0.01 7.19 -9.95
CA SER A 528 1.14 6.31 -9.69
C SER A 528 1.62 6.34 -8.23
N GLY A 529 1.42 7.46 -7.51
CA GLY A 529 1.84 7.61 -6.13
C GLY A 529 1.56 8.98 -5.51
N LYS A 530 2.14 9.20 -4.33
CA LYS A 530 2.03 10.44 -3.54
C LYS A 530 3.41 11.01 -3.26
N THR A 531 3.53 12.34 -3.21
CA THR A 531 4.76 13.04 -2.79
C THR A 531 4.44 14.31 -2.03
N GLU A 532 5.36 14.72 -1.15
CA GLU A 532 5.25 15.97 -0.39
C GLU A 532 5.92 17.12 -1.16
N LEU A 533 5.13 18.16 -1.46
CA LEU A 533 5.59 19.43 -1.99
C LEU A 533 5.86 20.42 -0.87
N ILE A 534 6.99 21.12 -0.94
CA ILE A 534 7.34 22.22 -0.06
C ILE A 534 7.27 23.52 -0.86
N LEU A 535 6.39 24.44 -0.44
CA LEU A 535 6.25 25.76 -1.03
C LEU A 535 6.70 26.83 -0.03
N PHE A 536 7.76 27.55 -0.39
CA PHE A 536 8.21 28.73 0.37
C PHE A 536 7.33 29.95 0.06
N GLU A 537 7.33 30.94 0.95
CA GLU A 537 6.48 32.15 0.90
C GLU A 537 6.40 32.80 -0.50
N SER A 538 7.53 32.91 -1.21
CA SER A 538 7.59 33.54 -2.53
C SER A 538 6.77 32.83 -3.61
N VAL A 539 6.60 31.50 -3.50
CA VAL A 539 5.78 30.69 -4.39
C VAL A 539 4.36 30.59 -3.83
N LEU A 540 4.23 30.36 -2.52
CA LEU A 540 2.95 30.24 -1.82
C LEU A 540 2.05 31.46 -2.07
N ALA A 541 2.58 32.68 -1.94
CA ALA A 541 1.81 33.91 -2.14
C ALA A 541 1.23 34.05 -3.57
N LYS A 542 1.86 33.42 -4.57
CA LYS A 542 1.41 33.48 -5.97
C LYS A 542 0.34 32.43 -6.30
N CYS A 543 0.39 31.27 -5.65
CA CYS A 543 -0.48 30.13 -5.98
C CYS A 543 -1.49 29.78 -4.88
N GLU A 544 -1.61 30.54 -3.79
CA GLU A 544 -2.48 30.23 -2.65
C GLU A 544 -3.92 29.91 -3.03
N LYS A 545 -4.48 30.61 -4.03
CA LYS A 545 -5.84 30.38 -4.56
C LYS A 545 -6.01 29.06 -5.31
N LEU A 546 -4.92 28.46 -5.79
CA LEU A 546 -4.90 27.19 -6.48
C LEU A 546 -4.72 26.01 -5.52
N LEU A 547 -4.39 26.27 -4.25
CA LEU A 547 -4.07 25.24 -3.26
C LEU A 547 -5.28 24.97 -2.35
N TYR A 548 -6.29 24.30 -2.90
CA TYR A 548 -7.44 23.75 -2.18
C TYR A 548 -7.57 22.25 -2.45
N ASP A 549 -8.25 21.53 -1.57
CA ASP A 549 -8.41 20.07 -1.69
C ASP A 549 -9.06 19.70 -3.04
N GLU A 550 -8.56 18.65 -3.68
CA GLU A 550 -8.99 18.16 -5.00
C GLU A 550 -8.68 19.07 -6.20
N SER A 551 -7.95 20.16 -6.00
CA SER A 551 -7.43 20.94 -7.13
C SER A 551 -6.34 20.15 -7.86
N ILE A 552 -6.43 20.13 -9.19
CA ILE A 552 -5.43 19.47 -10.04
C ILE A 552 -4.47 20.54 -10.53
N VAL A 553 -3.19 20.36 -10.20
CA VAL A 553 -2.13 21.33 -10.45
C VAL A 553 -0.95 20.69 -11.15
N THR A 554 -0.29 21.48 -11.99
CA THR A 554 1.02 21.15 -12.53
C THR A 554 2.08 21.93 -11.75
N VAL A 555 3.08 21.21 -11.25
CA VAL A 555 4.12 21.71 -10.36
C VAL A 555 5.47 21.52 -11.02
N ALA A 556 6.21 22.59 -11.23
CA ALA A 556 7.62 22.51 -11.61
C ALA A 556 8.46 22.80 -10.37
N GLY A 557 9.44 21.95 -10.08
CA GLY A 557 10.25 22.03 -8.88
C GLY A 557 11.56 21.27 -9.01
N THR A 558 12.28 21.16 -7.89
CA THR A 558 13.50 20.37 -7.80
C THR A 558 13.34 19.25 -6.79
N VAL A 559 13.88 18.08 -7.10
CA VAL A 559 13.89 16.93 -6.20
C VAL A 559 14.81 17.21 -5.01
N SER A 560 14.35 16.86 -3.81
CA SER A 560 15.10 16.93 -2.56
C SER A 560 15.12 15.56 -1.89
N THR A 561 16.28 14.93 -1.81
CA THR A 561 16.47 13.58 -1.22
C THR A 561 16.89 13.64 0.27
N LYS A 562 16.76 14.81 0.90
CA LYS A 562 17.11 15.00 2.32
C LYS A 562 16.02 14.43 3.24
N GLY A 563 16.11 13.13 3.56
CA GLY A 563 15.24 12.43 4.52
C GLY A 563 14.88 11.01 4.06
N ASP A 564 13.98 10.35 4.79
CA ASP A 564 13.49 9.00 4.44
C ASP A 564 12.54 8.99 3.23
N GLU A 565 11.98 10.15 2.85
CA GLU A 565 11.05 10.31 1.73
C GLU A 565 11.50 11.43 0.79
N ILE A 566 11.30 11.23 -0.51
CA ILE A 566 11.61 12.22 -1.54
C ILE A 566 10.60 13.34 -1.52
N LYS A 567 11.10 14.58 -1.40
CA LYS A 567 10.29 15.80 -1.36
C LYS A 567 10.58 16.67 -2.56
N ILE A 568 9.60 17.47 -2.97
CA ILE A 568 9.77 18.39 -4.09
C ILE A 568 9.73 19.82 -3.58
N LEU A 569 10.80 20.57 -3.86
CA LEU A 569 10.83 22.01 -3.63
C LEU A 569 10.15 22.70 -4.82
N ALA A 570 8.91 23.15 -4.63
CA ALA A 570 8.13 23.72 -5.71
C ALA A 570 8.67 25.10 -6.11
N ARG A 571 8.94 25.30 -7.40
CA ARG A 571 9.35 26.58 -7.99
C ARG A 571 8.18 27.34 -8.59
N SER A 572 7.23 26.63 -9.18
CA SER A 572 5.98 27.18 -9.70
C SER A 572 4.86 26.17 -9.66
N VAL A 573 3.66 26.64 -9.34
CA VAL A 573 2.42 25.87 -9.35
C VAL A 573 1.41 26.58 -10.24
N VAL A 574 0.84 25.85 -11.19
CA VAL A 574 -0.20 26.34 -12.11
C VAL A 574 -1.38 25.37 -12.15
N ALA A 575 -2.57 25.86 -12.49
CA ALA A 575 -3.71 24.99 -12.74
C ALA A 575 -3.41 24.06 -13.92
N ALA A 576 -3.69 22.76 -13.76
CA ALA A 576 -3.47 21.81 -14.83
C ALA A 576 -4.38 22.11 -16.02
N LYS A 577 -3.82 22.09 -17.23
CA LYS A 577 -4.58 22.23 -18.47
C LYS A 577 -4.87 20.84 -19.02
N LYS A 578 -6.13 20.57 -19.38
CA LYS A 578 -6.48 19.34 -20.09
C LYS A 578 -5.74 19.31 -21.44
N PRO A 579 -5.18 18.17 -21.85
CA PRO A 579 -4.71 18.02 -23.22
C PRO A 579 -5.90 18.25 -24.16
N GLY A 580 -5.78 19.21 -25.10
CA GLY A 580 -6.84 19.45 -26.08
C GLY A 580 -7.05 18.24 -26.98
N PRO A 581 -8.25 18.05 -27.57
CA PRO A 581 -8.45 17.01 -28.58
C PRO A 581 -7.46 17.25 -29.72
N ARG A 582 -6.70 16.22 -30.11
CA ARG A 582 -5.83 16.27 -31.30
C ARG A 582 -6.74 16.36 -32.52
N ASN A 583 -7.11 17.57 -32.93
CA ASN A 583 -7.73 17.80 -34.22
C ASN A 583 -6.68 17.58 -35.30
N ASN A 584 -6.81 16.43 -35.96
CA ASN A 584 -6.11 16.08 -37.17
C ASN A 584 -6.80 16.83 -38.32
N THR A 585 -6.57 18.14 -38.46
CA THR A 585 -6.94 18.97 -39.62
C THR A 585 -6.39 20.38 -39.37
N ASP A 586 -5.25 20.69 -39.98
CA ASP A 586 -4.99 21.97 -40.62
C ASP A 586 -3.64 21.89 -41.36
N ILE A 587 -3.71 21.30 -42.56
CA ILE A 587 -2.75 21.54 -43.63
C ILE A 587 -3.34 22.63 -44.52
N GLY A 588 -2.81 23.85 -44.37
CA GLY A 588 -2.58 24.82 -45.44
C GLY A 588 -3.76 25.70 -45.90
N SER A 589 -3.61 27.02 -45.77
CA SER A 589 -3.15 27.89 -46.89
C SER A 589 -3.26 29.40 -46.57
N ALA A 590 -2.25 30.15 -47.05
CA ALA A 590 -2.24 31.58 -47.45
C ALA A 590 -2.72 32.65 -46.45
N GLY A 591 -2.08 33.79 -46.22
CA GLY A 591 -0.95 34.48 -46.83
C GLY A 591 -0.88 35.91 -46.22
N THR A 592 0.33 36.44 -46.10
CA THR A 592 0.70 37.87 -46.03
C THR A 592 -0.28 38.91 -45.44
N ALA A 593 0.04 39.49 -44.29
CA ALA A 593 -0.25 40.89 -43.99
C ALA A 593 0.86 41.51 -43.13
N LYS A 594 1.29 42.71 -43.55
CA LYS A 594 2.41 43.50 -43.04
C LYS A 594 2.11 44.14 -41.68
N ALA A 595 3.22 44.54 -41.04
CA ALA A 595 3.30 45.38 -39.87
C ALA A 595 2.64 46.76 -40.02
N SER A 596 1.83 47.14 -39.03
CA SER A 596 1.83 48.47 -38.39
C SER A 596 0.96 48.42 -37.13
N ASP A 597 1.34 49.25 -36.16
CA ASP A 597 0.57 49.63 -34.96
C ASP A 597 0.77 48.79 -33.69
N ILE A 598 2.02 48.83 -33.20
CA ILE A 598 2.33 48.84 -31.77
C ILE A 598 2.78 50.26 -31.39
N SER A 599 1.94 50.98 -30.66
CA SER A 599 2.34 51.97 -29.65
C SER A 599 1.59 51.56 -28.38
N SER A 600 2.15 51.39 -27.20
CA SER A 600 3.27 52.08 -26.57
C SER A 600 3.46 51.45 -25.19
N ALA A 601 4.67 51.05 -24.81
CA ALA A 601 5.24 51.17 -23.45
C ALA A 601 6.61 50.46 -23.38
N ASP A 602 7.61 51.28 -23.11
CA ASP A 602 9.06 51.07 -23.06
C ASP A 602 9.57 49.97 -22.11
N LYS A 603 10.58 49.20 -22.57
CA LYS A 603 12.02 49.23 -22.22
C LYS A 603 12.37 48.88 -20.77
N TYR A 604 13.15 47.83 -20.60
CA TYR A 604 14.53 47.82 -20.06
C TYR A 604 14.95 46.35 -19.90
N ALA A 605 15.89 45.89 -20.72
CA ALA A 605 16.73 44.73 -20.39
C ALA A 605 17.97 44.74 -21.29
N GLU A 606 19.12 45.03 -20.68
CA GLU A 606 20.45 44.90 -21.25
C GLU A 606 20.80 43.43 -21.54
N LYS A 607 21.64 43.22 -22.57
CA LYS A 607 22.26 41.94 -22.89
C LYS A 607 23.41 41.63 -21.93
N PRO A 608 23.71 40.33 -21.72
CA PRO A 608 25.10 39.89 -21.62
C PRO A 608 25.47 38.93 -22.76
N GLU A 609 26.54 39.34 -23.45
CA GLU A 609 27.70 38.60 -23.97
C GLU A 609 27.59 37.20 -24.63
N ASN A 610 28.23 37.14 -25.81
CA ASN A 610 28.48 35.95 -26.61
C ASN A 610 29.41 34.95 -25.91
N VAL A 611 29.01 33.68 -25.85
CA VAL A 611 29.94 32.54 -25.71
C VAL A 611 30.00 31.81 -27.05
N ASN A 612 31.22 31.73 -27.57
CA ASN A 612 31.59 31.15 -28.86
C ASN A 612 31.65 29.62 -28.75
N PHE A 613 30.86 28.86 -29.51
CA PHE A 613 30.92 27.38 -29.51
C PHE A 613 31.80 26.87 -30.66
N GLN A 614 32.93 26.22 -30.34
CA GLN A 614 33.78 25.49 -31.28
C GLN A 614 33.43 23.99 -31.34
N ALA A 615 33.45 23.49 -32.59
CA ALA A 615 33.56 22.10 -33.10
C ALA A 615 33.02 20.92 -32.26
N SER A 616 31.90 20.33 -32.71
CA SER A 616 31.41 19.03 -32.26
C SER A 616 31.45 17.99 -33.39
N ASP A 617 31.84 16.75 -33.04
CA ASP A 617 31.84 15.57 -33.92
C ASP A 617 30.46 15.36 -34.56
N LYS A 618 30.42 14.80 -35.78
CA LYS A 618 29.15 14.60 -36.52
C LYS A 618 29.10 13.26 -37.24
N ILE A 619 27.94 12.62 -37.21
CA ILE A 619 27.64 11.45 -38.02
C ILE A 619 26.71 11.86 -39.16
N TYR A 620 27.09 11.51 -40.39
CA TYR A 620 26.30 11.71 -41.59
C TYR A 620 25.79 10.37 -42.11
N LEU A 621 24.48 10.30 -42.35
CA LEU A 621 23.80 9.12 -42.90
C LEU A 621 23.14 9.50 -44.22
N ARG A 622 23.30 8.67 -45.25
CA ARG A 622 22.59 8.82 -46.52
C ARG A 622 21.53 7.74 -46.66
N LEU A 623 20.27 8.15 -46.77
CA LEU A 623 19.13 7.26 -46.95
C LEU A 623 18.40 7.57 -48.27
N PRO A 624 17.72 6.60 -48.89
CA PRO A 624 17.03 6.82 -50.16
C PRO A 624 15.80 7.73 -50.01
N SER A 625 14.96 7.51 -48.98
CA SER A 625 13.71 8.23 -48.75
C SER A 625 13.31 8.26 -47.27
N LYS A 626 12.51 9.26 -46.89
CA LYS A 626 11.95 9.42 -45.54
C LYS A 626 10.77 8.46 -45.30
N GLY A 627 10.66 7.92 -44.08
CA GLY A 627 9.65 6.95 -43.66
C GLY A 627 9.97 5.49 -43.99
N THR A 628 11.16 5.19 -44.50
CA THR A 628 11.54 3.83 -44.89
C THR A 628 11.72 2.91 -43.67
N LYS A 629 11.58 1.58 -43.88
CA LYS A 629 11.81 0.59 -42.82
C LYS A 629 13.23 0.67 -42.25
N ILE A 630 14.20 1.06 -43.09
CA ILE A 630 15.61 1.25 -42.70
C ILE A 630 15.73 2.45 -41.75
N GLU A 631 15.10 3.58 -42.07
CA GLU A 631 15.11 4.75 -41.20
C GLU A 631 14.52 4.45 -39.82
N LYS A 632 13.38 3.76 -39.75
CA LYS A 632 12.77 3.41 -38.45
C LYS A 632 13.69 2.53 -37.60
N ARG A 633 14.43 1.60 -38.22
CA ARG A 633 15.42 0.77 -37.53
C ARG A 633 16.63 1.57 -37.07
N ILE A 634 17.10 2.51 -37.88
CA ILE A 634 18.20 3.42 -37.53
C ILE A 634 17.78 4.33 -36.38
N MET A 635 16.57 4.89 -36.38
CA MET A 635 16.08 5.72 -35.27
C MET A 635 16.00 4.91 -33.97
N ALA A 636 15.46 3.69 -34.03
CA ALA A 636 15.42 2.81 -32.86
C ALA A 636 16.83 2.45 -32.35
N LEU A 637 17.81 2.26 -33.26
CA LEU A 637 19.19 2.01 -32.88
C LEU A 637 19.83 3.25 -32.23
N LEU A 638 19.56 4.46 -32.73
CA LEU A 638 20.06 5.70 -32.15
C LEU A 638 19.46 6.01 -30.78
N ASP A 639 18.23 5.56 -30.52
CA ASP A 639 17.54 5.68 -29.22
C ASP A 639 18.18 4.79 -28.15
N ILE A 640 18.78 3.65 -28.54
CA ILE A 640 19.48 2.74 -27.61
C ILE A 640 20.84 3.31 -27.18
N PHE A 641 21.50 4.08 -28.06
CA PHE A 641 22.84 4.63 -27.83
C PHE A 641 22.78 6.16 -27.64
N GLU A 642 22.06 6.62 -26.60
CA GLU A 642 21.89 8.06 -26.30
C GLU A 642 23.24 8.79 -26.10
N GLY A 643 23.37 9.99 -26.67
CA GLY A 643 24.55 10.84 -26.49
C GLY A 643 24.40 12.24 -27.10
N SER A 644 25.48 13.02 -27.11
CA SER A 644 25.44 14.43 -27.52
C SER A 644 25.86 14.69 -28.97
N THR A 645 26.30 13.65 -29.70
CA THR A 645 26.81 13.80 -31.08
C THR A 645 25.64 13.94 -32.05
N PRO A 646 25.53 15.05 -32.80
CA PRO A 646 24.44 15.25 -33.74
C PRO A 646 24.55 14.33 -34.96
N VAL A 647 23.43 13.69 -35.28
CA VAL A 647 23.25 12.88 -36.50
C VAL A 647 22.54 13.68 -37.58
N ILE A 648 23.11 13.71 -38.78
CA ILE A 648 22.58 14.40 -39.95
C ILE A 648 22.24 13.36 -41.01
N VAL A 649 20.97 13.33 -41.43
CA VAL A 649 20.47 12.39 -42.45
C VAL A 649 20.22 13.13 -43.76
N TYR A 650 20.83 12.68 -44.85
CA TYR A 650 20.56 13.13 -46.21
C TYR A 650 19.62 12.15 -46.90
N TYR A 651 18.47 12.62 -47.39
CA TYR A 651 17.56 11.81 -48.19
C TYR A 651 17.79 12.04 -49.68
N GLY A 652 18.02 10.96 -50.43
CA GLY A 652 18.38 11.00 -51.85
C GLY A 652 17.27 11.49 -52.76
N ASP A 653 16.01 11.22 -52.42
CA ASP A 653 14.82 11.66 -53.15
C ASP A 653 14.54 13.16 -53.03
N GLU A 654 14.70 13.71 -51.83
CA GLU A 654 14.49 15.14 -51.55
C GLU A 654 15.74 15.99 -51.82
N LYS A 655 16.90 15.34 -51.98
CA LYS A 655 18.24 15.94 -52.09
C LYS A 655 18.55 16.95 -50.97
N LYS A 656 18.04 16.71 -49.76
CA LYS A 656 18.18 17.58 -48.59
C LYS A 656 18.70 16.82 -47.37
N SER A 657 19.47 17.53 -46.54
CA SER A 657 19.94 17.05 -45.23
C SER A 657 19.07 17.58 -44.10
N TYR A 658 18.74 16.72 -43.14
CA TYR A 658 18.00 17.05 -41.93
C TYR A 658 18.83 16.67 -40.72
N ARG A 659 18.88 17.55 -39.72
CA ARG A 659 19.40 17.21 -38.39
C ARG A 659 18.26 16.59 -37.60
N LEU A 660 18.51 15.43 -36.98
CA LEU A 660 17.53 14.81 -36.10
C LEU A 660 17.47 15.61 -34.79
N SER A 661 16.30 16.18 -34.50
CA SER A 661 16.04 16.95 -33.28
C SER A 661 15.63 16.02 -32.15
N GLY A 662 16.36 16.04 -31.04
CA GLY A 662 16.07 15.23 -29.85
C GLY A 662 16.76 13.86 -29.79
N LEU A 663 17.43 13.44 -30.88
CA LEU A 663 18.20 12.19 -30.94
C LEU A 663 19.67 12.54 -31.23
N GLY A 664 20.49 12.56 -30.19
CA GLY A 664 21.94 12.54 -30.31
C GLY A 664 22.45 11.17 -29.86
N CYS A 665 23.59 10.73 -30.39
CA CYS A 665 24.17 9.45 -30.02
C CYS A 665 25.61 9.56 -29.51
N ALA A 666 26.06 8.56 -28.74
CA ALA A 666 27.45 8.39 -28.40
C ALA A 666 28.12 7.52 -29.49
N PRO A 667 29.12 8.04 -30.24
CA PRO A 667 29.78 7.30 -31.31
C PRO A 667 30.65 6.18 -30.72
N ASP A 668 30.06 4.99 -30.59
CA ASP A 668 30.76 3.72 -30.32
C ASP A 668 31.08 3.03 -31.66
N ASP A 669 32.23 2.38 -31.76
CA ASP A 669 32.64 1.61 -32.95
C ASP A 669 31.59 0.55 -33.33
N LYS A 670 30.89 -0.03 -32.34
CA LYS A 670 29.79 -0.98 -32.57
C LYS A 670 28.57 -0.32 -33.21
N LEU A 671 28.25 0.91 -32.78
CA LEU A 671 27.14 1.67 -33.35
C LEU A 671 27.44 2.03 -34.81
N ILE A 672 28.66 2.49 -35.10
CA ILE A 672 29.06 2.84 -36.47
C ILE A 672 29.07 1.61 -37.38
N ALA A 673 29.52 0.45 -36.89
CA ALA A 673 29.50 -0.80 -37.63
C ALA A 673 28.07 -1.25 -37.98
N GLU A 674 27.13 -1.18 -37.03
CA GLU A 674 25.72 -1.53 -37.30
C GLU A 674 25.01 -0.51 -38.19
N LEU A 675 25.31 0.79 -38.05
CA LEU A 675 24.79 1.80 -38.98
C LEU A 675 25.27 1.55 -40.41
N ARG A 676 26.55 1.17 -40.58
CA ARG A 676 27.09 0.78 -41.89
C ARG A 676 26.46 -0.50 -42.42
N HIS A 677 26.17 -1.47 -41.57
CA HIS A 677 25.45 -2.68 -41.96
C HIS A 677 24.02 -2.38 -42.44
N LEU A 678 23.31 -1.46 -41.78
CA LEU A 678 21.92 -1.11 -42.10
C LEU A 678 21.78 -0.16 -43.29
N ALA A 679 22.68 0.81 -43.46
CA ALA A 679 22.61 1.84 -44.50
C ALA A 679 23.57 1.58 -45.68
N GLY A 680 24.55 0.69 -45.54
CA GLY A 680 25.67 0.47 -46.46
C GLY A 680 26.92 1.27 -46.06
N GLU A 681 28.12 0.70 -46.27
CA GLU A 681 29.38 1.29 -45.79
C GLU A 681 29.63 2.71 -46.33
N ASP A 682 29.35 2.94 -47.62
CA ASP A 682 29.54 4.24 -48.29
C ASP A 682 28.51 5.31 -47.87
N ASN A 683 27.45 4.90 -47.14
CA ASN A 683 26.35 5.77 -46.75
C ASN A 683 26.44 6.25 -45.29
N VAL A 684 27.51 5.89 -44.58
CA VAL A 684 27.74 6.30 -43.18
C VAL A 684 29.13 6.90 -43.03
N VAL A 685 29.18 8.20 -42.78
CA VAL A 685 30.42 8.94 -42.55
C VAL A 685 30.42 9.50 -41.14
N TYR A 686 31.34 9.01 -40.31
CA TYR A 686 31.66 9.63 -39.04
C TYR A 686 32.81 10.61 -39.23
N LYS A 687 32.58 11.89 -38.92
CA LYS A 687 33.58 12.94 -39.01
C LYS A 687 33.95 13.40 -37.60
N GLN A 688 35.09 12.93 -37.14
CA GLN A 688 35.78 13.44 -35.96
C GLN A 688 36.38 14.80 -36.28
N SER A 689 36.23 15.76 -35.37
CA SER A 689 36.77 17.12 -35.50
C SER A 689 38.25 17.20 -35.19
#